data_AF-A0A9W7SQ81-F1
#
_entry.id   AF-A0A9W7SQ81-F1
#
_cell.length_a   1.000
_cell.length_b   1.000
_cell.length_c   1.000
_cell.angle_alpha   90.00
_cell.angle_beta   90.00
_cell.angle_gamma   90.00
#
_symmetry.space_group_name_H-M   'P 1'
#
loop_
_entity.id
_entity.type
_entity.pdbx_description
1 polymer ?
#
loop_
_entity_poly.entity_id
_entity_poly.type
_entity_poly.pdbx_seq_one_letter_code
_entity_poly.pdbx_strand_id
1 'polypeptide(L)'
;MGKKRVLVAYGVDIDAVAGWLGSYGGEDSTSDISRGIWAATHGTQRLLKLFEKHGITATWFIPGHTLESFPSDCAAVRDAGHEIGLHGYSHENPADMTFEQQRDVLDKTFRLLTDFCGGKPPRGSVAPWQVLGDAPGLWETSKEGTELLLSYGIEYDHSMSHEDCQMYWLRTGDSWTKIDYSKEASTWMKPLVQGETTGLVEIPGSWYIDDLPPMMFIKKSANSHGWVNPRDVEAIWMDHFDYYYREYDEFIFPMTIHPDVSGRPHVLLMHERIIAHINKHEGVEWVTMGEMCDDFKRKNTPPPGALLPAKMEEKWQEWGGRTKDRVHNMRRAPSIPKNPPRAPDADKARFIVELGGTSYQVHLGDAGYGWNSLPVNEMDPEKGTPTQDVKAADARSDGTQEGTAESRNVLVQWCLSLAHSKLAEMRGIERVEADEKLPPRPRRYTQMLLLWISANLTANNVALGFLGPATFKLSFTDAALCSTFGVLVGSLATGYIATFGPESGCRTMILARYTMGWWPSRICVLLNLVIMLGYGMIDTVVGGQMLSYIAGGDISVVAGILVIAILCWVVTEFGSPLFHVYERWAFVPQVAVLLVLAGVAGPYFDVSSPTMGNRSTRIADRLSMFSLCLSATSGWAPAGADYYVYFNAKTPKWASFFFTWLGEALGNIFAILMGTGLASGIANKASWAEAHEVSPGALLVAGFDDLGAFGNFCAVILMLGVAANNVPGTYSSGLSFQCLGSYAARVPRMVWNSFAVIVYTICACLGKNHLYEIFEDFLALMGYWSCIWVAAHLPDELNDWNDRTKLPVGLAALVAFAIGWVGAVVGMDQVYFVGPVAELIGDSGADIGLYIGCPLAALTFPPLRWLELKYIGR
;
A
#
# COMPACT_ATOMS: atom_id res chain seq x y z
N MET A 1 41.95 4.96 -37.69
CA MET A 1 40.77 5.00 -36.81
C MET A 1 40.66 6.43 -36.32
N GLY A 2 39.52 7.08 -36.57
CA GLY A 2 39.28 8.43 -36.05
C GLY A 2 39.43 8.43 -34.53
N LYS A 3 39.95 9.53 -33.96
CA LYS A 3 40.08 9.65 -32.51
C LYS A 3 38.66 9.78 -31.94
N LYS A 4 38.22 8.80 -31.16
CA LYS A 4 36.91 8.83 -30.51
C LYS A 4 36.80 10.08 -29.64
N ARG A 5 35.68 10.79 -29.71
CA ARG A 5 35.44 12.02 -28.94
C ARG A 5 34.04 12.03 -28.36
N VAL A 6 33.94 12.15 -27.05
CA VAL A 6 32.69 12.05 -26.31
C VAL A 6 32.56 13.26 -25.43
N LEU A 7 31.55 14.10 -25.68
CA LEU A 7 31.28 15.25 -24.82
C LEU A 7 30.24 14.85 -23.78
N VAL A 8 30.56 15.01 -22.51
CA VAL A 8 29.66 14.65 -21.40
C VAL A 8 29.38 15.90 -20.57
N ALA A 9 28.10 16.16 -20.29
CA ALA A 9 27.69 17.33 -19.51
C ALA A 9 26.65 16.95 -18.46
N TYR A 10 26.72 17.61 -17.30
CA TYR A 10 25.60 17.68 -16.37
C TYR A 10 24.85 18.99 -16.58
N GLY A 11 23.55 18.89 -16.89
CA GLY A 11 22.58 19.97 -16.80
C GLY A 11 21.85 19.86 -15.46
N VAL A 12 21.98 20.88 -14.61
CA VAL A 12 21.45 20.88 -13.25
C VAL A 12 20.30 21.87 -13.12
N ASP A 13 19.08 21.35 -13.01
CA ASP A 13 17.86 22.15 -12.94
C ASP A 13 17.53 22.42 -11.47
N ILE A 14 17.63 23.68 -11.01
CA ILE A 14 17.41 24.05 -9.60
C ILE A 14 15.93 24.38 -9.35
N ASP A 15 15.08 23.37 -9.53
CA ASP A 15 13.64 23.47 -9.31
C ASP A 15 13.30 23.99 -7.93
N ALA A 16 13.82 23.32 -6.90
CA ALA A 16 13.64 23.70 -5.51
C ALA A 16 12.18 24.08 -5.21
N VAL A 17 11.93 25.27 -4.67
CA VAL A 17 10.58 25.75 -4.38
C VAL A 17 9.79 26.07 -5.66
N ALA A 18 10.47 26.53 -6.72
CA ALA A 18 9.82 26.88 -7.98
C ALA A 18 9.09 25.67 -8.59
N GLY A 19 9.73 24.50 -8.65
CA GLY A 19 9.10 23.28 -9.17
C GLY A 19 7.83 22.88 -8.41
N TRP A 20 7.80 23.04 -7.08
CA TRP A 20 6.60 22.77 -6.28
C TRP A 20 5.46 23.77 -6.53
N LEU A 21 5.78 25.01 -6.89
CA LEU A 21 4.80 26.04 -7.23
C LEU A 21 4.23 25.84 -8.64
N GLY A 22 5.09 25.64 -9.64
CA GLY A 22 4.69 25.59 -11.04
C GLY A 22 4.20 24.23 -11.52
N SER A 23 4.71 23.12 -10.95
CA SER A 23 4.66 21.83 -11.69
C SER A 23 4.27 20.64 -10.85
N TYR A 24 4.75 20.54 -9.61
CA TYR A 24 4.62 19.33 -8.79
C TYR A 24 3.40 19.34 -7.86
N GLY A 25 2.55 20.36 -7.97
CA GLY A 25 1.31 20.51 -7.19
C GLY A 25 1.54 20.71 -5.69
N GLY A 26 2.70 21.28 -5.32
CA GLY A 26 3.10 21.51 -3.93
C GLY A 26 2.72 22.88 -3.36
N GLU A 27 2.02 23.72 -4.13
CA GLU A 27 1.69 25.12 -3.79
C GLU A 27 1.07 25.28 -2.39
N ASP A 28 0.14 24.40 -2.02
CA ASP A 28 -0.57 24.43 -0.72
C ASP A 28 0.02 23.47 0.34
N SER A 29 1.18 22.86 0.06
CA SER A 29 1.76 21.81 0.92
C SER A 29 3.05 22.31 1.57
N THR A 30 2.96 22.74 2.82
CA THR A 30 4.13 23.17 3.63
C THR A 30 5.25 22.14 3.68
N SER A 31 4.88 20.84 3.66
CA SER A 31 5.84 19.74 3.59
C SER A 31 6.61 19.74 2.27
N ASP A 32 5.97 20.06 1.16
CA ASP A 32 6.60 20.00 -0.17
C ASP A 32 7.44 21.24 -0.43
N ILE A 33 6.96 22.43 -0.02
CA ILE A 33 7.76 23.65 0.01
C ILE A 33 9.04 23.46 0.85
N SER A 34 8.96 22.76 1.99
CA SER A 34 10.16 22.46 2.79
C SER A 34 11.18 21.56 2.06
N ARG A 35 10.73 20.70 1.13
CA ARG A 35 11.63 19.90 0.29
C ARG A 35 12.34 20.78 -0.73
N GLY A 36 11.64 21.75 -1.32
CA GLY A 36 12.24 22.74 -2.21
C GLY A 36 13.30 23.59 -1.51
N ILE A 37 13.06 24.04 -0.27
CA ILE A 37 14.06 24.76 0.53
C ILE A 37 15.31 23.89 0.76
N TRP A 38 15.10 22.60 1.06
CA TRP A 38 16.21 21.66 1.24
C TRP A 38 17.03 21.49 -0.04
N ALA A 39 16.39 21.43 -1.21
CA ALA A 39 17.06 21.27 -2.49
C ALA A 39 17.97 22.46 -2.81
N ALA A 40 17.43 23.69 -2.70
CA ALA A 40 18.19 24.92 -2.97
C ALA A 40 19.39 25.11 -2.04
N THR A 41 19.25 24.72 -0.76
CA THR A 41 20.29 24.92 0.26
C THR A 41 21.24 23.73 0.37
N HIS A 42 20.75 22.55 0.73
CA HIS A 42 21.58 21.39 1.02
C HIS A 42 21.87 20.56 -0.23
N GLY A 43 20.90 20.44 -1.14
CA GLY A 43 21.06 19.71 -2.40
C GLY A 43 22.14 20.35 -3.28
N THR A 44 22.02 21.66 -3.54
CA THR A 44 22.96 22.46 -4.33
C THR A 44 24.39 22.33 -3.80
N GLN A 45 24.60 22.54 -2.50
CA GLN A 45 25.92 22.47 -1.88
C GLN A 45 26.56 21.08 -1.96
N ARG A 46 25.75 20.01 -1.98
CA ARG A 46 26.26 18.64 -2.12
C ARG A 46 26.67 18.32 -3.55
N LEU A 47 25.92 18.80 -4.54
CA LEU A 47 26.28 18.66 -5.95
C LEU A 47 27.53 19.48 -6.28
N LEU A 48 27.67 20.70 -5.76
CA LEU A 48 28.90 21.48 -5.92
C LEU A 48 30.13 20.73 -5.38
N LYS A 49 30.02 20.09 -4.20
CA LYS A 49 31.09 19.25 -3.64
C LYS A 49 31.39 18.02 -4.51
N LEU A 50 30.38 17.40 -5.11
CA LEU A 50 30.55 16.27 -6.01
C LEU A 50 31.33 16.70 -7.26
N PHE A 51 30.95 17.83 -7.87
CA PHE A 51 31.63 18.35 -9.06
C PHE A 51 33.05 18.82 -8.76
N GLU A 52 33.26 19.52 -7.64
CA GLU A 52 34.61 19.93 -7.19
C GLU A 52 35.51 18.71 -6.98
N LYS A 53 35.00 17.65 -6.33
CA LYS A 53 35.74 16.39 -6.10
C LYS A 53 36.23 15.74 -7.40
N HIS A 54 35.46 15.85 -8.48
CA HIS A 54 35.78 15.22 -9.77
C HIS A 54 36.34 16.20 -10.80
N GLY A 55 36.51 17.49 -10.46
CA GLY A 55 36.99 18.53 -11.38
C GLY A 55 36.05 18.77 -12.56
N ILE A 56 34.74 18.59 -12.37
CA ILE A 56 33.72 18.73 -13.42
C ILE A 56 33.13 20.13 -13.38
N THR A 57 33.03 20.80 -14.53
CA THR A 57 32.27 22.04 -14.68
C THR A 57 30.93 21.73 -15.33
N ALA A 58 29.84 21.83 -14.57
CA ALA A 58 28.46 21.63 -15.02
C ALA A 58 27.77 22.95 -15.47
N THR A 59 26.62 22.80 -16.13
CA THR A 59 25.69 23.88 -16.47
C THR A 59 24.49 23.83 -15.53
N TRP A 60 24.09 24.96 -14.96
CA TRP A 60 22.99 25.04 -13.99
C TRP A 60 21.87 25.94 -14.52
N PHE A 61 20.67 25.39 -14.65
CA PHE A 61 19.49 26.13 -15.08
C PHE A 61 18.71 26.58 -13.85
N ILE A 62 18.66 27.90 -13.62
CA ILE A 62 18.19 28.47 -12.35
C ILE A 62 16.88 29.23 -12.58
N PRO A 63 15.75 28.79 -12.00
CA PRO A 63 14.52 29.57 -12.01
C PRO A 63 14.71 30.91 -11.29
N GLY A 64 14.12 31.98 -11.83
CA GLY A 64 14.23 33.32 -11.23
C GLY A 64 13.75 33.39 -9.78
N HIS A 65 12.73 32.62 -9.41
CA HIS A 65 12.24 32.49 -8.04
C HIS A 65 13.32 31.88 -7.13
N THR A 66 14.00 30.83 -7.58
CA THR A 66 15.07 30.18 -6.83
C THR A 66 16.25 31.13 -6.61
N LEU A 67 16.62 31.91 -7.63
CA LEU A 67 17.67 32.93 -7.53
C LEU A 67 17.34 34.00 -6.48
N GLU A 68 16.13 34.56 -6.50
CA GLU A 68 15.72 35.60 -5.56
C GLU A 68 15.52 35.05 -4.13
N SER A 69 15.09 33.79 -4.00
CA SER A 69 14.85 33.15 -2.70
C SER A 69 16.12 32.66 -2.02
N PHE A 70 17.11 32.18 -2.79
CA PHE A 70 18.35 31.57 -2.29
C PHE A 70 19.60 32.17 -2.94
N PRO A 71 19.82 33.50 -2.85
CA PRO A 71 20.87 34.19 -3.58
C PRO A 71 22.28 33.76 -3.14
N SER A 72 22.47 33.36 -1.88
CA SER A 72 23.76 32.89 -1.36
C SER A 72 24.17 31.55 -1.95
N ASP A 73 23.23 30.61 -2.07
CA ASP A 73 23.50 29.28 -2.61
C ASP A 73 23.68 29.33 -4.13
N CYS A 74 22.89 30.15 -4.83
CA CYS A 74 23.12 30.43 -6.25
C CYS A 74 24.48 31.12 -6.47
N ALA A 75 24.94 31.98 -5.54
CA ALA A 75 26.23 32.66 -5.66
C ALA A 75 27.39 31.66 -5.57
N ALA A 76 27.25 30.62 -4.76
CA ALA A 76 28.23 29.53 -4.70
C ALA A 76 28.38 28.81 -6.05
N VAL A 77 27.28 28.62 -6.78
CA VAL A 77 27.31 28.02 -8.13
C VAL A 77 28.08 28.91 -9.11
N ARG A 78 27.76 30.22 -9.14
CA ARG A 78 28.46 31.21 -9.98
C ARG A 78 29.94 31.29 -9.64
N ASP A 79 30.27 31.38 -8.35
CA ASP A 79 31.63 31.59 -7.87
C ASP A 79 32.52 30.35 -8.06
N ALA A 80 31.91 29.16 -8.17
CA ALA A 80 32.57 27.91 -8.58
C ALA A 80 32.89 27.84 -10.09
N GLY A 81 32.43 28.82 -10.89
CA GLY A 81 32.75 28.92 -12.32
C GLY A 81 31.85 28.09 -13.24
N HIS A 82 30.72 27.60 -12.73
CA HIS A 82 29.73 26.88 -13.54
C HIS A 82 29.00 27.80 -14.54
N GLU A 83 28.50 27.23 -15.64
CA GLU A 83 27.61 27.93 -16.56
C GLU A 83 26.22 28.09 -15.93
N ILE A 84 25.54 29.21 -16.20
CA ILE A 84 24.18 29.49 -15.70
C ILE A 84 23.24 29.73 -16.88
N GLY A 85 22.14 28.98 -16.93
CA GLY A 85 21.08 29.05 -17.94
C GLY A 85 19.71 29.44 -17.38
N LEU A 86 18.75 29.64 -18.28
CA LEU A 86 17.36 30.03 -17.98
C LEU A 86 16.48 28.83 -17.68
N HIS A 87 15.55 28.99 -16.72
CA HIS A 87 14.59 27.94 -16.35
C HIS A 87 13.25 28.49 -15.81
N GLY A 88 12.67 29.49 -16.50
CA GLY A 88 11.46 30.17 -16.03
C GLY A 88 11.65 30.98 -14.75
N TYR A 89 10.55 31.44 -14.14
CA TYR A 89 10.61 32.18 -12.87
C TYR A 89 10.23 31.26 -11.71
N SER A 90 8.96 30.86 -11.62
CA SER A 90 8.41 29.90 -10.67
C SER A 90 8.15 28.55 -11.33
N HIS A 91 8.97 28.19 -12.33
CA HIS A 91 8.91 26.92 -13.04
C HIS A 91 7.55 26.69 -13.73
N GLU A 92 7.04 27.74 -14.39
CA GLU A 92 5.74 27.77 -15.07
C GLU A 92 5.79 27.07 -16.43
N ASN A 93 4.80 26.24 -16.75
CA ASN A 93 4.70 25.59 -18.05
C ASN A 93 4.40 26.61 -19.17
N PRO A 94 5.26 26.71 -20.20
CA PRO A 94 5.05 27.61 -21.32
C PRO A 94 3.72 27.40 -22.07
N ALA A 95 3.21 26.17 -22.16
CA ALA A 95 1.98 25.86 -22.89
C ALA A 95 0.72 26.49 -22.26
N ASP A 96 0.73 26.73 -20.95
CA ASP A 96 -0.38 27.32 -20.20
C ASP A 96 -0.26 28.85 -20.08
N MET A 97 0.86 29.42 -20.54
CA MET A 97 1.12 30.85 -20.54
C MET A 97 0.71 31.52 -21.86
N THR A 98 0.09 32.69 -21.76
CA THR A 98 -0.06 33.59 -22.91
C THR A 98 1.30 34.09 -23.40
N PHE A 99 1.40 34.48 -24.66
CA PHE A 99 2.64 35.03 -25.23
C PHE A 99 3.19 36.23 -24.43
N GLU A 100 2.32 37.10 -23.91
CA GLU A 100 2.73 38.23 -23.07
C GLU A 100 3.34 37.75 -21.74
N GLN A 101 2.75 36.74 -21.10
CA GLN A 101 3.31 36.14 -19.88
C GLN A 101 4.66 35.47 -20.14
N GLN A 102 4.78 34.69 -21.23
CA GLN A 102 6.06 34.08 -21.62
C GLN A 102 7.15 35.14 -21.83
N ARG A 103 6.83 36.22 -22.55
CA ARG A 103 7.74 37.36 -22.74
C ARG A 103 8.14 38.01 -21.42
N ASP A 104 7.19 38.29 -20.54
CA ASP A 104 7.46 39.01 -19.29
C ASP A 104 8.28 38.15 -18.31
N VAL A 105 8.02 36.84 -18.26
CA VAL A 105 8.82 35.87 -17.49
C VAL A 105 10.24 35.80 -18.06
N LEU A 106 10.40 35.68 -19.38
CA LEU A 106 11.73 35.65 -20.01
C LEU A 106 12.48 36.96 -19.80
N ASP A 107 11.84 38.12 -19.99
CA ASP A 107 12.45 39.44 -19.80
C ASP A 107 12.98 39.62 -18.37
N LYS A 108 12.16 39.25 -17.38
CA LYS A 108 12.53 39.32 -15.96
C LYS A 108 13.70 38.39 -15.65
N THR A 109 13.59 37.12 -16.02
CA THR A 109 14.59 36.09 -15.68
C THR A 109 15.92 36.32 -16.39
N PHE A 110 15.90 36.71 -17.67
CA PHE A 110 17.09 37.08 -18.43
C PHE A 110 17.83 38.24 -17.77
N ARG A 111 17.13 39.31 -17.39
CA ARG A 111 17.76 40.46 -16.70
C ARG A 111 18.34 40.07 -15.34
N LEU A 112 17.57 39.33 -14.53
CA LEU A 112 18.00 38.88 -13.21
C LEU A 112 19.29 38.06 -13.29
N LEU A 113 19.34 37.07 -14.17
CA LEU A 113 20.51 36.20 -14.34
C LEU A 113 21.70 36.95 -14.95
N THR A 114 21.46 37.86 -15.91
CA THR A 114 22.50 38.72 -16.49
C THR A 114 23.16 39.59 -15.42
N ASP A 115 22.35 40.27 -14.60
CA ASP A 115 22.85 41.12 -13.52
C ASP A 115 23.60 40.29 -12.46
N PHE A 116 23.06 39.12 -12.11
CA PHE A 116 23.65 38.20 -11.15
C PHE A 116 25.01 37.64 -11.60
N CYS A 117 25.17 37.39 -12.90
CA CYS A 117 26.41 36.90 -13.51
C CYS A 117 27.40 38.01 -13.89
N GLY A 118 27.20 39.24 -13.39
CA GLY A 118 28.12 40.36 -13.60
C GLY A 118 28.08 40.94 -15.01
N GLY A 119 26.90 40.91 -15.66
CA GLY A 119 26.65 41.45 -17.00
C GLY A 119 26.84 40.42 -18.13
N LYS A 120 27.09 39.15 -17.80
CA LYS A 120 27.12 38.05 -18.79
C LYS A 120 25.72 37.47 -18.96
N PRO A 121 25.10 37.56 -20.14
CA PRO A 121 23.78 37.00 -20.38
C PRO A 121 23.82 35.46 -20.41
N PRO A 122 22.72 34.78 -20.01
CA PRO A 122 22.60 33.34 -20.20
C PRO A 122 22.55 32.98 -21.69
N ARG A 123 23.18 31.87 -22.07
CA ARG A 123 23.23 31.37 -23.46
C ARG A 123 22.27 30.22 -23.72
N GLY A 124 21.90 29.49 -22.66
CA GLY A 124 21.04 28.32 -22.70
C GLY A 124 19.71 28.50 -21.99
N SER A 125 18.73 27.71 -22.39
CA SER A 125 17.41 27.61 -21.77
C SER A 125 17.00 26.15 -21.58
N VAL A 126 16.21 25.89 -20.55
CA VAL A 126 15.41 24.66 -20.37
C VAL A 126 13.98 25.08 -20.08
N ALA A 127 13.02 24.58 -20.85
CA ALA A 127 11.60 24.86 -20.69
C ALA A 127 11.04 24.15 -19.44
N PRO A 128 10.39 24.87 -18.51
CA PRO A 128 9.77 24.24 -17.33
C PRO A 128 8.56 23.35 -17.65
N TRP A 129 8.27 22.41 -16.75
CA TRP A 129 7.26 21.35 -16.88
C TRP A 129 5.89 21.69 -16.22
N GLN A 130 4.80 20.94 -16.50
CA GLN A 130 3.60 20.89 -15.62
C GLN A 130 2.93 19.51 -15.57
N VAL A 131 2.57 19.06 -14.35
CA VAL A 131 1.84 17.80 -14.11
C VAL A 131 0.32 17.99 -13.93
N LEU A 132 -0.17 19.23 -13.86
CA LEU A 132 -1.57 19.55 -13.57
C LEU A 132 -2.40 19.74 -14.85
N GLY A 133 -3.27 18.78 -15.20
CA GLY A 133 -4.28 18.92 -16.26
C GLY A 133 -4.50 17.67 -17.12
N ASP A 134 -5.51 17.72 -18.01
CA ASP A 134 -5.88 16.63 -18.93
C ASP A 134 -4.92 16.48 -20.13
N ALA A 135 -3.90 17.34 -20.22
CA ALA A 135 -2.83 17.28 -21.21
C ALA A 135 -1.47 17.52 -20.50
N PRO A 136 -0.59 16.52 -20.42
CA PRO A 136 0.77 16.75 -19.93
C PRO A 136 1.53 17.60 -20.95
N GLY A 137 1.90 18.83 -20.59
CA GLY A 137 2.81 19.67 -21.39
C GLY A 137 4.25 19.27 -21.06
N LEU A 138 4.94 18.66 -22.04
CA LEU A 138 6.24 17.99 -21.80
C LEU A 138 7.49 18.75 -22.26
N TRP A 139 8.19 19.50 -21.40
CA TRP A 139 9.43 20.20 -21.80
C TRP A 139 9.28 20.87 -23.19
N GLU A 140 8.12 21.49 -23.43
CA GLU A 140 7.72 21.88 -24.79
C GLU A 140 8.09 23.33 -25.05
N THR A 141 8.81 23.56 -26.15
CA THR A 141 8.98 24.89 -26.73
C THR A 141 7.96 25.09 -27.84
N SER A 142 7.10 26.11 -27.70
CA SER A 142 6.19 26.54 -28.76
C SER A 142 6.95 27.30 -29.86
N LYS A 143 6.38 27.42 -31.06
CA LYS A 143 6.98 28.21 -32.14
C LYS A 143 7.26 29.64 -31.69
N GLU A 144 6.26 30.26 -31.05
CA GLU A 144 6.34 31.61 -30.53
C GLU A 144 7.40 31.72 -29.41
N GLY A 145 7.51 30.68 -28.57
CA GLY A 145 8.55 30.58 -27.53
C GLY A 145 9.96 30.51 -28.12
N THR A 146 10.19 29.72 -29.16
CA THR A 146 11.50 29.66 -29.84
C THR A 146 11.86 30.98 -30.51
N GLU A 147 10.91 31.63 -31.20
CA GLU A 147 11.13 32.96 -31.78
C GLU A 147 11.50 33.99 -30.70
N LEU A 148 10.84 33.90 -29.54
CA LEU A 148 11.14 34.73 -28.39
C LEU A 148 12.56 34.45 -27.85
N LEU A 149 12.96 33.20 -27.64
CA LEU A 149 14.32 32.83 -27.20
C LEU A 149 15.39 33.36 -28.17
N LEU A 150 15.19 33.17 -29.47
CA LEU A 150 16.07 33.69 -30.52
C LEU A 150 16.16 35.21 -30.47
N SER A 151 15.05 35.92 -30.22
CA SER A 151 15.04 37.38 -30.12
C SER A 151 15.86 37.92 -28.93
N TYR A 152 16.07 37.11 -27.88
CA TYR A 152 16.89 37.45 -26.72
C TYR A 152 18.36 37.03 -26.86
N GLY A 153 18.72 36.43 -28.00
CA GLY A 153 20.08 35.97 -28.28
C GLY A 153 20.43 34.62 -27.64
N ILE A 154 19.43 33.84 -27.21
CA ILE A 154 19.64 32.48 -26.69
C ILE A 154 20.17 31.60 -27.81
N GLU A 155 21.18 30.80 -27.48
CA GLU A 155 22.01 30.08 -28.42
C GLU A 155 21.70 28.59 -28.50
N TYR A 156 21.23 28.01 -27.39
CA TYR A 156 20.80 26.62 -27.32
C TYR A 156 19.63 26.41 -26.37
N ASP A 157 18.91 25.31 -26.58
CA ASP A 157 17.85 24.79 -25.73
C ASP A 157 18.15 23.32 -25.35
N HIS A 158 17.65 22.89 -24.20
CA HIS A 158 17.78 21.51 -23.72
C HIS A 158 16.43 21.01 -23.20
N SER A 159 15.49 20.77 -24.12
CA SER A 159 14.11 20.40 -23.77
C SER A 159 13.48 19.42 -24.77
N MET A 160 13.86 19.49 -26.05
CA MET A 160 13.25 18.72 -27.13
C MET A 160 14.02 17.43 -27.46
N SER A 161 13.30 16.34 -27.71
CA SER A 161 13.86 14.99 -27.86
C SER A 161 13.84 14.44 -29.30
N HIS A 162 14.12 15.23 -30.34
CA HIS A 162 14.16 14.70 -31.72
C HIS A 162 15.35 13.76 -32.00
N GLU A 163 16.42 13.90 -31.23
CA GLU A 163 17.63 13.08 -31.27
C GLU A 163 17.98 12.64 -29.84
N ASP A 164 18.89 11.68 -29.67
CA ASP A 164 19.24 11.10 -28.37
C ASP A 164 20.67 11.44 -27.89
N CYS A 165 21.65 11.37 -28.80
CA CYS A 165 23.08 11.52 -28.53
C CYS A 165 23.79 12.48 -29.51
N GLN A 166 23.03 13.22 -30.31
CA GLN A 166 23.55 14.20 -31.27
C GLN A 166 22.81 15.54 -31.12
N MET A 167 23.55 16.64 -31.26
CA MET A 167 22.96 17.98 -31.32
C MET A 167 22.37 18.24 -32.72
N TYR A 168 21.32 19.04 -32.78
CA TYR A 168 20.68 19.41 -34.04
C TYR A 168 20.18 20.85 -34.03
N TRP A 169 19.87 21.39 -35.21
CA TRP A 169 19.20 22.68 -35.31
C TRP A 169 17.70 22.51 -35.05
N LEU A 170 17.14 23.20 -34.06
CA LEU A 170 15.75 23.03 -33.67
C LEU A 170 14.80 23.42 -34.80
N ARG A 171 13.84 22.55 -35.13
CA ARG A 171 12.78 22.79 -36.10
C ARG A 171 11.50 23.23 -35.39
N THR A 172 10.87 24.30 -35.87
CA THR A 172 9.64 24.86 -35.29
C THR A 172 8.54 25.01 -36.33
N GLY A 173 7.29 25.04 -35.88
CA GLY A 173 6.13 25.10 -36.77
C GLY A 173 5.71 23.76 -37.38
N ASP A 174 6.20 22.64 -36.83
CA ASP A 174 5.67 21.32 -37.14
C ASP A 174 4.17 21.28 -36.85
N SER A 175 3.39 20.70 -37.76
CA SER A 175 1.95 20.57 -37.60
C SER A 175 1.46 19.16 -37.92
N TRP A 176 0.46 18.70 -37.17
CA TRP A 176 -0.12 17.37 -37.31
C TRP A 176 -1.63 17.44 -37.15
N THR A 177 -2.33 16.48 -37.76
CA THR A 177 -3.79 16.39 -37.62
C THR A 177 -4.13 15.37 -36.54
N LYS A 178 -4.74 15.85 -35.43
CA LYS A 178 -5.18 14.98 -34.32
C LYS A 178 -6.30 14.04 -34.77
N ILE A 179 -6.32 12.83 -34.21
CA ILE A 179 -7.40 11.86 -34.44
C ILE A 179 -8.69 12.42 -33.83
N ASP A 180 -9.74 12.48 -34.64
CA ASP A 180 -11.08 12.89 -34.22
C ASP A 180 -12.07 11.80 -34.62
N TYR A 181 -12.42 10.93 -33.65
CA TYR A 181 -13.33 9.81 -33.86
C TYR A 181 -14.78 10.24 -34.14
N SER A 182 -15.10 11.54 -34.02
CA SER A 182 -16.40 12.07 -34.44
C SER A 182 -16.49 12.31 -35.96
N LYS A 183 -15.37 12.20 -36.68
CA LYS A 183 -15.26 12.47 -38.12
C LYS A 183 -14.77 11.25 -38.90
N GLU A 184 -15.01 11.27 -40.22
CA GLU A 184 -14.47 10.28 -41.15
C GLU A 184 -12.96 10.17 -41.03
N ALA A 185 -12.42 8.95 -41.09
CA ALA A 185 -10.98 8.70 -40.91
C ALA A 185 -10.10 9.52 -41.87
N SER A 186 -10.59 9.81 -43.08
CA SER A 186 -9.91 10.65 -44.07
C SER A 186 -9.61 12.07 -43.57
N THR A 187 -10.29 12.53 -42.52
CA THR A 187 -10.07 13.86 -41.95
C THR A 187 -8.75 13.96 -41.19
N TRP A 188 -8.29 12.87 -40.56
CA TRP A 188 -7.08 12.84 -39.73
C TRP A 188 -5.98 11.89 -40.22
N MET A 189 -6.24 11.03 -41.21
CA MET A 189 -5.20 10.23 -41.90
C MET A 189 -4.30 11.11 -42.80
N LYS A 190 -3.54 12.02 -42.20
CA LYS A 190 -2.59 12.92 -42.86
C LYS A 190 -1.23 12.82 -42.16
N PRO A 191 -0.11 12.85 -42.91
CA PRO A 191 1.21 12.84 -42.31
C PRO A 191 1.50 14.14 -41.53
N LEU A 192 2.47 14.08 -40.62
CA LEU A 192 3.05 15.28 -40.01
C LEU A 192 3.68 16.16 -41.10
N VAL A 193 3.43 17.46 -41.03
CA VAL A 193 4.04 18.47 -41.89
C VAL A 193 5.17 19.12 -41.11
N GLN A 194 6.39 18.92 -41.58
CA GLN A 194 7.59 19.52 -40.99
C GLN A 194 7.61 21.03 -41.21
N GLY A 195 7.96 21.78 -40.17
CA GLY A 195 8.14 23.21 -40.17
C GLY A 195 9.55 23.64 -40.60
N GLU A 196 9.98 24.80 -40.12
CA GLU A 196 11.24 25.43 -40.52
C GLU A 196 12.33 25.24 -39.47
N THR A 197 13.55 24.97 -39.92
CA THR A 197 14.71 24.86 -39.04
C THR A 197 15.22 26.25 -38.64
N THR A 198 15.51 26.43 -37.36
CA THR A 198 15.98 27.68 -36.77
C THR A 198 17.49 27.66 -36.52
N GLY A 199 18.05 28.80 -36.09
CA GLY A 199 19.43 28.91 -35.63
C GLY A 199 19.63 28.60 -34.15
N LEU A 200 18.63 28.02 -33.48
CA LEU A 200 18.75 27.54 -32.10
C LEU A 200 19.31 26.10 -32.12
N VAL A 201 20.38 25.86 -31.36
CA VAL A 201 20.94 24.51 -31.21
C VAL A 201 20.14 23.76 -30.15
N GLU A 202 19.66 22.56 -30.46
CA GLU A 202 19.12 21.67 -29.45
C GLU A 202 20.22 20.74 -28.94
N ILE A 203 20.39 20.72 -27.62
CA ILE A 203 21.08 19.66 -26.88
C ILE A 203 19.98 18.76 -26.33
N PRO A 204 19.77 17.54 -26.84
CA PRO A 204 18.51 16.84 -26.59
C PRO A 204 18.24 16.55 -25.11
N GLY A 205 17.04 16.89 -24.65
CA GLY A 205 16.50 16.41 -23.38
C GLY A 205 16.08 14.94 -23.49
N SER A 206 16.32 14.13 -22.47
CA SER A 206 15.98 12.70 -22.48
C SER A 206 15.38 12.23 -21.15
N TRP A 207 14.14 11.70 -21.21
CA TRP A 207 13.47 11.08 -20.06
C TRP A 207 14.22 9.87 -19.48
N TYR A 208 15.05 9.20 -20.30
CA TYR A 208 15.85 8.07 -19.86
C TYR A 208 17.11 8.52 -19.09
N ILE A 209 17.51 9.78 -19.25
CA ILE A 209 18.70 10.38 -18.64
C ILE A 209 18.28 11.60 -17.78
N ASP A 210 17.20 11.42 -17.01
CA ASP A 210 16.67 12.36 -16.04
C ASP A 210 16.46 11.68 -14.67
N ASP A 211 16.92 12.31 -13.60
CA ASP A 211 16.85 11.77 -12.24
C ASP A 211 15.47 11.95 -11.58
N LEU A 212 14.69 12.96 -12.00
CA LEU A 212 13.52 13.41 -11.25
C LEU A 212 12.31 12.48 -11.36
N PRO A 213 11.81 12.10 -12.56
CA PRO A 213 10.65 11.23 -12.68
C PRO A 213 10.77 9.88 -11.95
N PRO A 214 11.89 9.13 -12.05
CA PRO A 214 12.00 7.83 -11.38
C PRO A 214 12.19 7.95 -9.86
N MET A 215 12.88 8.99 -9.37
CA MET A 215 13.38 9.04 -7.99
C MET A 215 12.81 10.19 -7.13
N MET A 216 11.94 11.05 -7.66
CA MET A 216 11.17 12.02 -6.87
C MET A 216 9.73 11.56 -6.61
N PHE A 217 9.35 11.46 -5.34
CA PHE A 217 7.95 11.19 -4.97
C PHE A 217 7.10 12.48 -4.99
N ILE A 218 6.07 12.51 -5.83
CA ILE A 218 5.17 13.65 -6.03
C ILE A 218 3.72 13.22 -5.70
N LYS A 219 3.22 13.65 -4.54
CA LYS A 219 1.90 13.21 -3.99
C LYS A 219 0.72 13.49 -4.92
N LYS A 220 0.79 14.62 -5.65
CA LYS A 220 -0.30 15.14 -6.48
C LYS A 220 -0.24 14.65 -7.93
N SER A 221 0.84 13.98 -8.31
CA SER A 221 0.99 13.37 -9.64
C SER A 221 0.48 11.93 -9.63
N ALA A 222 -0.40 11.59 -10.56
CA ALA A 222 -0.84 10.21 -10.77
C ALA A 222 0.28 9.32 -11.33
N ASN A 223 1.17 9.89 -12.15
CA ASN A 223 2.35 9.24 -12.74
C ASN A 223 3.61 9.38 -11.87
N SER A 224 3.47 9.71 -10.58
CA SER A 224 4.62 9.76 -9.68
C SER A 224 5.22 8.37 -9.48
N HIS A 225 6.54 8.28 -9.61
CA HIS A 225 7.31 7.17 -9.05
C HIS A 225 7.89 7.60 -7.69
N GLY A 226 9.21 7.81 -7.61
CA GLY A 226 9.90 8.25 -6.40
C GLY A 226 10.58 7.16 -5.59
N TRP A 227 10.43 5.90 -6.00
CA TRP A 227 10.94 4.73 -5.28
C TRP A 227 11.72 3.77 -6.21
N VAL A 228 12.01 4.19 -7.44
CA VAL A 228 12.88 3.40 -8.33
C VAL A 228 14.27 3.33 -7.72
N ASN A 229 14.86 2.13 -7.69
CA ASN A 229 16.17 1.94 -7.10
C ASN A 229 17.22 2.69 -7.95
N PRO A 230 18.07 3.55 -7.34
CA PRO A 230 19.12 4.26 -8.08
C PRO A 230 20.09 3.32 -8.79
N ARG A 231 20.24 2.07 -8.33
CA ARG A 231 21.10 1.08 -9.01
C ARG A 231 20.56 0.66 -10.37
N ASP A 232 19.23 0.66 -10.53
CA ASP A 232 18.61 0.33 -11.81
C ASP A 232 18.70 1.52 -12.77
N VAL A 233 18.48 2.73 -12.26
CA VAL A 233 18.69 3.98 -13.03
C VAL A 233 20.15 4.12 -13.46
N GLU A 234 21.08 3.85 -12.55
CA GLU A 234 22.52 3.79 -12.82
C GLU A 234 22.85 2.85 -13.97
N ALA A 235 22.31 1.62 -13.94
CA ALA A 235 22.54 0.63 -14.98
C ALA A 235 21.99 1.13 -16.33
N ILE A 236 20.79 1.72 -16.35
CA ILE A 236 20.22 2.30 -17.57
C ILE A 236 21.13 3.39 -18.15
N TRP A 237 21.64 4.30 -17.31
CA TRP A 237 22.50 5.40 -17.77
C TRP A 237 23.85 4.89 -18.28
N MET A 238 24.44 3.90 -17.59
CA MET A 238 25.66 3.24 -18.04
C MET A 238 25.45 2.48 -19.35
N ASP A 239 24.33 1.80 -19.52
CA ASP A 239 24.01 1.05 -20.73
C ASP A 239 23.82 1.98 -21.94
N HIS A 240 23.18 3.14 -21.75
CA HIS A 240 23.09 4.17 -22.80
C HIS A 240 24.48 4.67 -23.18
N PHE A 241 25.31 5.01 -22.20
CA PHE A 241 26.68 5.45 -22.45
C PHE A 241 27.51 4.38 -23.17
N ASP A 242 27.47 3.12 -22.73
CA ASP A 242 28.23 2.03 -23.31
C ASP A 242 27.79 1.70 -24.73
N TYR A 243 26.48 1.75 -25.00
CA TYR A 243 25.94 1.60 -26.33
C TYR A 243 26.42 2.75 -27.25
N TYR A 244 26.27 4.00 -26.82
CA TYR A 244 26.71 5.14 -27.61
C TYR A 244 28.23 5.13 -27.85
N TYR A 245 28.99 4.78 -26.81
CA TYR A 245 30.42 4.62 -26.91
C TYR A 245 30.79 3.53 -27.90
N ARG A 246 30.07 2.41 -27.96
CA ARG A 246 30.38 1.33 -28.90
C ARG A 246 30.06 1.70 -30.35
N GLU A 247 28.93 2.35 -30.59
CA GLU A 247 28.37 2.55 -31.94
C GLU A 247 28.82 3.87 -32.61
N TYR A 248 29.12 4.91 -31.83
CA TYR A 248 29.45 6.24 -32.36
C TYR A 248 30.91 6.62 -32.10
N ASP A 249 31.57 7.18 -33.12
CA ASP A 249 32.91 7.76 -33.00
C ASP A 249 32.88 9.14 -32.32
N GLU A 250 31.79 9.89 -32.51
CA GLU A 250 31.53 11.19 -31.89
C GLU A 250 30.08 11.27 -31.42
N PHE A 251 29.85 11.56 -30.13
CA PHE A 251 28.51 11.77 -29.57
C PHE A 251 28.54 12.66 -28.33
N ILE A 252 27.36 13.14 -27.93
CA ILE A 252 27.13 13.85 -26.68
C ILE A 252 26.34 13.01 -25.68
N PHE A 253 26.60 13.24 -24.39
CA PHE A 253 25.87 12.61 -23.28
C PHE A 253 25.45 13.67 -22.26
N PRO A 254 24.37 14.43 -22.53
CA PRO A 254 23.80 15.38 -21.59
C PRO A 254 22.95 14.65 -20.54
N MET A 255 23.30 14.80 -19.27
CA MET A 255 22.54 14.25 -18.13
C MET A 255 21.77 15.37 -17.41
N THR A 256 20.45 15.23 -17.33
CA THR A 256 19.59 16.15 -16.56
C THR A 256 19.50 15.66 -15.12
N ILE A 257 19.85 16.53 -14.17
CA ILE A 257 19.75 16.20 -12.74
C ILE A 257 19.21 17.37 -11.93
N HIS A 258 18.63 17.06 -10.78
CA HIS A 258 18.04 18.08 -9.90
C HIS A 258 18.67 18.01 -8.50
N PRO A 259 18.99 19.13 -7.85
CA PRO A 259 19.42 19.14 -6.45
C PRO A 259 18.41 18.47 -5.50
N ASP A 260 17.13 18.51 -5.86
CA ASP A 260 16.02 17.88 -5.16
C ASP A 260 16.17 16.35 -5.01
N VAL A 261 16.78 15.71 -6.01
CA VAL A 261 16.98 14.24 -6.11
C VAL A 261 18.45 13.89 -6.05
N SER A 262 19.27 14.36 -6.99
CA SER A 262 20.71 14.07 -7.02
C SER A 262 21.50 14.65 -5.86
N GLY A 263 20.95 15.58 -5.08
CA GLY A 263 21.51 15.99 -3.78
C GLY A 263 21.33 14.96 -2.65
N ARG A 264 20.54 13.90 -2.88
CA ARG A 264 20.26 12.84 -1.89
C ARG A 264 21.43 11.85 -1.81
N PRO A 265 21.78 11.34 -0.61
CA PRO A 265 22.99 10.52 -0.45
C PRO A 265 23.07 9.28 -1.33
N HIS A 266 21.95 8.58 -1.53
CA HIS A 266 21.90 7.35 -2.33
C HIS A 266 22.10 7.63 -3.83
N VAL A 267 21.67 8.80 -4.31
CA VAL A 267 21.84 9.24 -5.71
C VAL A 267 23.21 9.88 -5.93
N LEU A 268 23.76 10.61 -4.95
CA LEU A 268 25.16 11.06 -5.00
C LEU A 268 26.13 9.89 -5.21
N LEU A 269 25.92 8.78 -4.48
CA LEU A 269 26.73 7.58 -4.65
C LEU A 269 26.53 6.93 -6.03
N MET A 270 25.34 7.04 -6.63
CA MET A 270 25.10 6.63 -8.02
C MET A 270 25.95 7.46 -8.98
N HIS A 271 25.93 8.78 -8.86
CA HIS A 271 26.75 9.65 -9.71
C HIS A 271 28.25 9.40 -9.55
N GLU A 272 28.75 9.15 -8.34
CA GLU A 272 30.16 8.78 -8.16
C GLU A 272 30.55 7.54 -8.97
N ARG A 273 29.64 6.56 -9.10
CA ARG A 273 29.87 5.35 -9.90
C ARG A 273 29.73 5.60 -11.39
N ILE A 274 28.74 6.38 -11.81
CA ILE A 274 28.56 6.79 -13.22
C ILE A 274 29.79 7.56 -13.69
N ILE A 275 30.24 8.58 -12.95
CA ILE A 275 31.44 9.35 -13.25
C ILE A 275 32.67 8.43 -13.31
N ALA A 276 32.83 7.52 -12.34
CA ALA A 276 33.94 6.57 -12.34
C ALA A 276 33.91 5.59 -13.52
N HIS A 277 32.73 5.26 -14.04
CA HIS A 277 32.59 4.42 -15.23
C HIS A 277 32.93 5.19 -16.50
N ILE A 278 32.32 6.37 -16.68
CA ILE A 278 32.57 7.26 -17.82
C ILE A 278 34.06 7.61 -17.93
N ASN A 279 34.73 7.93 -16.83
CA ASN A 279 36.15 8.29 -16.81
C ASN A 279 37.13 7.17 -17.19
N LYS A 280 36.67 5.91 -17.30
CA LYS A 280 37.52 4.81 -17.80
C LYS A 280 37.67 4.83 -19.33
N HIS A 281 36.85 5.61 -20.02
CA HIS A 281 36.75 5.56 -21.48
C HIS A 281 37.63 6.64 -22.12
N GLU A 282 38.40 6.24 -23.15
CA GLU A 282 39.23 7.18 -23.89
C GLU A 282 38.38 8.13 -24.75
N GLY A 283 38.79 9.39 -24.85
CA GLY A 283 38.12 10.40 -25.66
C GLY A 283 36.99 11.16 -24.96
N VAL A 284 36.72 10.87 -23.69
CA VAL A 284 35.74 11.59 -22.86
C VAL A 284 36.26 12.96 -22.46
N GLU A 285 35.45 13.99 -22.70
CA GLU A 285 35.64 15.38 -22.29
C GLU A 285 34.41 15.82 -21.48
N TRP A 286 34.61 16.16 -20.20
CA TRP A 286 33.56 16.80 -19.41
C TRP A 286 33.50 18.28 -19.75
N VAL A 287 32.34 18.75 -20.20
CA VAL A 287 32.13 20.11 -20.71
C VAL A 287 30.81 20.68 -20.21
N THR A 288 30.68 21.99 -20.32
CA THR A 288 29.40 22.69 -20.17
C THR A 288 28.55 22.53 -21.44
N MET A 289 27.24 22.67 -21.32
CA MET A 289 26.32 22.65 -22.47
C MET A 289 26.60 23.80 -23.44
N GLY A 290 27.02 24.97 -22.95
CA GLY A 290 27.49 26.07 -23.80
C GLY A 290 28.70 25.68 -24.67
N GLU A 291 29.65 24.91 -24.13
CA GLU A 291 30.80 24.40 -24.89
C GLU A 291 30.40 23.32 -25.91
N MET A 292 29.41 22.48 -25.60
CA MET A 292 28.81 21.56 -26.58
C MET A 292 28.21 22.33 -27.77
N CYS A 293 27.43 23.37 -27.47
CA CYS A 293 26.85 24.27 -28.48
C CYS A 293 27.94 24.92 -29.36
N ASP A 294 29.02 25.42 -28.75
CA ASP A 294 30.15 26.01 -29.49
C ASP A 294 30.83 24.99 -30.42
N ASP A 295 31.00 23.74 -29.97
CA ASP A 295 31.56 22.67 -30.79
C ASP A 295 30.67 22.33 -31.99
N PHE A 296 29.35 22.28 -31.78
CA PHE A 296 28.37 22.03 -32.84
C PHE A 296 28.36 23.15 -33.87
N LYS A 297 28.28 24.42 -33.44
CA LYS A 297 28.26 25.60 -34.33
C LYS A 297 29.54 25.76 -35.12
N ARG A 298 30.68 25.28 -34.60
CA ARG A 298 31.96 25.28 -35.32
C ARG A 298 31.98 24.29 -36.49
N LYS A 299 31.25 23.17 -36.35
CA LYS A 299 31.23 22.07 -37.34
C LYS A 299 30.07 22.20 -38.33
N ASN A 300 28.96 22.78 -37.90
CA ASN A 300 27.70 22.83 -38.64
C ASN A 300 27.30 24.27 -38.92
N THR A 301 26.86 24.54 -40.15
CA THR A 301 26.30 25.85 -40.52
C THR A 301 24.77 25.79 -40.43
N PRO A 302 24.10 26.82 -39.91
CA PRO A 302 22.65 26.90 -39.91
C PRO A 302 22.10 26.85 -41.35
N PRO A 303 20.92 26.24 -41.58
CA PRO A 303 20.30 26.21 -42.89
C PRO A 303 20.09 27.61 -43.50
N PRO A 304 20.22 27.79 -44.83
CA PRO A 304 19.98 29.07 -45.47
C PRO A 304 18.56 29.58 -45.21
N GLY A 305 18.43 30.77 -44.62
CA GLY A 305 17.13 31.38 -44.28
C GLY A 305 16.62 31.08 -42.87
N ALA A 306 17.35 30.31 -42.06
CA ALA A 306 17.00 30.05 -40.67
C ALA A 306 16.99 31.34 -39.83
N LEU A 307 16.02 31.46 -38.93
CA LEU A 307 15.97 32.54 -37.95
C LEU A 307 17.14 32.39 -36.96
N LEU A 308 18.09 33.32 -36.98
CA LEU A 308 19.29 33.27 -36.13
C LEU A 308 19.06 34.00 -34.80
N PRO A 309 19.80 33.64 -33.74
CA PRO A 309 19.79 34.39 -32.49
C PRO A 309 20.15 35.87 -32.73
N ALA A 310 19.40 36.77 -32.12
CA ALA A 310 19.63 38.21 -32.21
C ALA A 310 21.00 38.59 -31.62
N LYS A 311 21.61 39.63 -32.18
CA LYS A 311 22.88 40.14 -31.63
C LYS A 311 22.60 40.87 -30.32
N MET A 312 23.36 40.54 -29.27
CA MET A 312 23.19 41.11 -27.93
C MET A 312 23.23 42.64 -27.90
N GLU A 313 23.96 43.29 -28.81
CA GLU A 313 23.98 44.76 -28.89
C GLU A 313 22.62 45.37 -29.26
N GLU A 314 21.79 44.67 -30.03
CA GLU A 314 20.48 45.14 -30.50
C GLU A 314 19.46 45.16 -29.34
N LYS A 315 19.47 44.15 -28.47
CA LYS A 315 18.60 44.08 -27.28
C LYS A 315 19.03 45.05 -26.17
N TRP A 316 20.33 45.22 -25.93
CA TRP A 316 20.81 46.23 -24.96
C TRP A 316 20.49 47.67 -25.37
N GLN A 317 20.37 47.94 -26.68
CA GLN A 317 19.89 49.24 -27.17
C GLN A 317 18.39 49.44 -26.91
N GLU A 318 17.57 48.40 -27.07
CA GLU A 318 16.12 48.42 -26.80
C GLU A 318 15.80 48.67 -25.31
N TRP A 319 16.62 48.14 -24.39
CA TRP A 319 16.48 48.39 -22.94
C TRP A 319 17.08 49.72 -22.47
N GLY A 320 17.57 50.54 -23.40
CA GLY A 320 17.93 51.92 -23.15
C GLY A 320 19.10 52.11 -22.20
N GLY A 321 20.30 51.65 -22.56
CA GLY A 321 21.59 52.24 -22.12
C GLY A 321 21.81 52.49 -20.61
N ARG A 322 21.05 51.87 -19.71
CA ARG A 322 20.99 52.20 -18.26
C ARG A 322 21.72 51.20 -17.34
N THR A 323 22.58 50.35 -17.89
CA THR A 323 23.29 49.31 -17.11
C THR A 323 24.80 49.52 -17.00
N LYS A 324 25.33 50.72 -17.27
CA LYS A 324 26.73 51.05 -16.88
C LYS A 324 26.87 51.59 -15.45
N ASP A 325 25.83 52.21 -14.89
CA ASP A 325 25.97 52.97 -13.64
C ASP A 325 25.57 52.20 -12.35
N ARG A 326 24.96 51.02 -12.46
CA ARG A 326 24.59 50.20 -11.28
C ARG A 326 25.65 49.19 -10.82
N VAL A 327 26.67 48.94 -11.63
CA VAL A 327 27.77 48.00 -11.30
C VAL A 327 28.64 48.50 -10.12
N HIS A 328 28.46 49.74 -9.65
CA HIS A 328 29.22 50.29 -8.51
C HIS A 328 28.62 50.06 -7.11
N ASN A 329 27.35 49.63 -6.97
CA ASN A 329 26.69 49.63 -5.65
C ASN A 329 26.51 48.25 -4.97
N MET A 330 26.97 47.15 -5.56
CA MET A 330 27.01 45.83 -4.89
C MET A 330 28.41 45.42 -4.39
N ARG A 331 29.33 46.37 -4.18
CA ARG A 331 30.66 46.12 -3.58
C ARG A 331 30.72 46.25 -2.05
N ARG A 332 29.58 46.27 -1.35
CA ARG A 332 29.54 46.29 0.12
C ARG A 332 28.72 45.13 0.68
N ALA A 333 29.27 43.92 0.62
CA ALA A 333 28.97 42.95 1.66
C ALA A 333 29.56 43.46 2.99
N PRO A 334 28.85 43.41 4.13
CA PRO A 334 29.40 43.83 5.41
C PRO A 334 30.58 42.93 5.78
N SER A 335 31.70 43.53 6.19
CA SER A 335 32.87 42.81 6.68
C SER A 335 32.53 41.95 7.90
N ILE A 336 32.87 40.66 7.83
CA ILE A 336 32.79 39.70 8.94
C ILE A 336 33.70 40.16 10.09
N PRO A 337 33.22 40.26 11.36
CA PRO A 337 34.10 40.53 12.49
C PRO A 337 35.02 39.33 12.76
N LYS A 338 36.32 39.59 12.96
CA LYS A 338 37.38 38.59 13.18
C LYS A 338 37.31 37.82 14.52
N ASN A 339 36.20 37.88 15.27
CA ASN A 339 35.97 37.06 16.45
C ASN A 339 34.44 36.90 16.64
N PRO A 340 33.89 35.67 16.70
CA PRO A 340 32.48 35.50 16.98
C PRO A 340 32.19 35.86 18.45
N PRO A 341 31.10 36.59 18.75
CA PRO A 341 30.67 36.78 20.14
C PRO A 341 30.18 35.44 20.70
N ARG A 342 30.59 35.13 21.94
CA ARG A 342 30.07 34.00 22.72
C ARG A 342 28.53 34.07 22.76
N ALA A 343 27.87 32.95 22.47
CA ALA A 343 26.42 32.81 22.58
C ALA A 343 25.93 33.19 23.99
N PRO A 344 24.83 33.95 24.14
CA PRO A 344 24.24 34.21 25.45
C PRO A 344 23.40 33.01 25.94
N ASP A 345 23.45 32.76 27.25
CA ASP A 345 22.79 31.66 27.95
C ASP A 345 21.28 31.53 27.62
N ALA A 346 20.90 30.33 27.20
CA ALA A 346 19.59 30.00 26.63
C ALA A 346 18.47 29.74 27.66
N ASP A 347 18.38 30.51 28.74
CA ASP A 347 17.46 30.19 29.86
C ASP A 347 16.38 31.22 30.20
N LYS A 348 16.21 32.35 29.48
CA LYS A 348 15.24 33.39 29.90
C LYS A 348 14.54 34.20 28.80
N ALA A 349 13.77 33.56 27.90
CA ALA A 349 12.81 34.27 27.04
C ALA A 349 11.35 33.93 27.44
N ARG A 350 10.53 34.95 27.78
CA ARG A 350 9.12 34.82 28.21
C ARG A 350 8.20 35.48 27.17
N PHE A 351 7.11 34.82 26.79
CA PHE A 351 6.08 35.37 25.91
C PHE A 351 4.70 35.34 26.58
N ILE A 352 3.88 36.36 26.29
CA ILE A 352 2.49 36.49 26.77
C ILE A 352 1.58 36.40 25.54
N VAL A 353 0.56 35.55 25.59
CA VAL A 353 -0.46 35.44 24.54
C VAL A 353 -1.81 35.83 25.14
N GLU A 354 -2.53 36.72 24.45
CA GLU A 354 -3.89 37.12 24.83
C GLU A 354 -4.93 36.45 23.94
N LEU A 355 -5.89 35.77 24.57
CA LEU A 355 -7.06 35.19 23.91
C LEU A 355 -8.30 35.55 24.73
N GLY A 356 -9.29 36.17 24.09
CA GLY A 356 -10.58 36.46 24.72
C GLY A 356 -10.51 37.36 25.96
N GLY A 357 -9.63 38.37 25.97
CA GLY A 357 -9.52 39.33 27.08
C GLY A 357 -8.89 38.77 28.36
N THR A 358 -8.30 37.58 28.31
CA THR A 358 -7.54 37.01 29.43
C THR A 358 -6.11 36.70 28.98
N SER A 359 -5.12 37.24 29.69
CA SER A 359 -3.70 37.07 29.38
C SER A 359 -3.16 35.79 30.03
N TYR A 360 -2.62 34.86 29.23
CA TYR A 360 -2.02 33.62 29.73
C TYR A 360 -0.49 33.74 29.73
N GLN A 361 0.14 33.48 30.88
CA GLN A 361 1.58 33.32 30.99
C GLN A 361 1.96 31.88 30.67
N VAL A 362 2.69 31.67 29.58
CA VAL A 362 3.22 30.35 29.22
C VAL A 362 4.67 30.26 29.68
N HIS A 363 4.95 29.37 30.63
CA HIS A 363 6.29 28.94 30.95
C HIS A 363 6.77 27.98 29.86
N LEU A 364 7.88 28.30 29.18
CA LEU A 364 8.58 27.35 28.32
C LEU A 364 9.31 26.33 29.22
N GLY A 365 8.55 25.34 29.67
CA GLY A 365 8.99 24.07 30.21
C GLY A 365 7.97 23.04 29.76
N ASP A 366 8.42 22.06 28.99
CA ASP A 366 7.68 20.86 28.54
C ASP A 366 6.75 20.95 27.32
N ALA A 367 7.23 21.57 26.24
CA ALA A 367 6.75 21.31 24.88
C ALA A 367 7.93 21.13 23.90
N GLY A 368 8.65 20.00 24.05
CA GLY A 368 9.74 19.60 23.16
C GLY A 368 9.30 18.55 22.14
N TYR A 369 8.94 18.97 20.92
CA TYR A 369 9.04 18.11 19.73
C TYR A 369 10.37 18.40 19.05
N GLY A 370 11.43 17.75 19.58
CA GLY A 370 12.73 17.66 18.93
C GLY A 370 12.98 16.21 18.53
N TRP A 371 13.11 15.94 17.23
CA TRP A 371 13.78 14.74 16.76
C TRP A 371 15.29 14.95 16.96
N ASN A 372 15.77 14.73 18.18
CA ASN A 372 17.20 14.63 18.42
C ASN A 372 17.71 13.27 17.93
N SER A 373 18.73 13.37 17.09
CA SER A 373 19.74 12.37 16.77
C SER A 373 20.03 11.37 17.89
N LEU A 374 20.11 10.09 17.52
CA LEU A 374 20.75 9.05 18.32
C LEU A 374 22.21 9.45 18.65
N PRO A 375 22.74 9.05 19.83
CA PRO A 375 24.15 9.20 20.14
C PRO A 375 24.99 8.33 19.20
N VAL A 376 26.06 8.94 18.69
CA VAL A 376 27.17 8.26 18.03
C VAL A 376 27.88 7.42 19.10
N ASN A 377 27.84 6.09 18.97
CA ASN A 377 28.83 5.26 19.65
C ASN A 377 30.15 5.41 18.90
N GLU A 378 31.11 6.06 19.55
CA GLU A 378 32.52 6.05 19.19
C GLU A 378 33.00 4.59 19.10
N MET A 379 33.48 4.17 17.93
CA MET A 379 34.33 2.98 17.83
C MET A 379 35.77 3.41 18.15
N ASP A 380 36.27 2.85 19.24
CA ASP A 380 37.66 2.87 19.67
C ASP A 380 38.57 2.23 18.59
N PRO A 381 39.54 2.95 18.04
CA PRO A 381 40.38 2.46 16.94
C PRO A 381 41.62 1.73 17.46
N GLU A 382 41.47 0.65 18.23
CA GLU A 382 42.62 -0.18 18.63
C GLU A 382 42.19 -1.57 19.15
N LYS A 383 42.08 -2.56 18.24
CA LYS A 383 42.39 -3.99 18.52
C LYS A 383 42.36 -4.85 17.25
N GLY A 384 43.43 -5.61 17.07
CA GLY A 384 43.86 -6.35 15.89
C GLY A 384 42.94 -7.41 15.26
N THR A 385 43.15 -7.57 13.96
CA THR A 385 42.96 -8.73 13.03
C THR A 385 43.21 -10.15 13.61
N PRO A 386 43.00 -11.28 12.87
CA PRO A 386 42.01 -11.68 11.83
C PRO A 386 41.55 -13.18 11.97
N THR A 387 40.99 -13.78 10.89
CA THR A 387 40.72 -15.22 10.56
C THR A 387 39.28 -15.72 10.85
N GLN A 388 38.61 -16.57 10.06
CA GLN A 388 39.01 -17.52 9.00
C GLN A 388 37.79 -17.94 8.14
N ASP A 389 38.08 -18.55 6.98
CA ASP A 389 37.23 -19.07 5.91
C ASP A 389 35.93 -19.82 6.26
N VAL A 390 34.86 -19.56 5.49
CA VAL A 390 33.94 -20.62 5.02
C VAL A 390 33.63 -20.41 3.54
N LYS A 391 34.05 -21.40 2.76
CA LYS A 391 33.82 -21.59 1.32
C LYS A 391 32.33 -21.51 0.98
N ALA A 392 31.94 -20.59 0.11
CA ALA A 392 30.67 -20.65 -0.59
C ALA A 392 30.74 -21.78 -1.63
N ALA A 393 29.91 -22.81 -1.44
CA ALA A 393 29.76 -23.90 -2.37
C ALA A 393 28.92 -23.45 -3.57
N ASP A 394 29.49 -23.61 -4.76
CA ASP A 394 28.80 -23.60 -6.04
C ASP A 394 27.58 -24.53 -6.01
N ALA A 395 26.40 -23.95 -6.24
CA ALA A 395 25.24 -24.66 -6.74
C ALA A 395 24.75 -23.94 -7.99
N ARG A 396 25.10 -24.52 -9.13
CA ARG A 396 24.59 -24.17 -10.46
C ARG A 396 23.05 -24.15 -10.43
N SER A 397 22.45 -23.03 -10.82
CA SER A 397 21.16 -23.04 -11.49
C SER A 397 21.37 -22.46 -12.88
N ASP A 398 21.15 -23.33 -13.87
CA ASP A 398 21.19 -23.04 -15.29
C ASP A 398 20.41 -21.77 -15.63
N GLY A 399 20.95 -21.04 -16.61
CA GLY A 399 20.37 -19.84 -17.13
C GLY A 399 19.02 -20.08 -17.78
N THR A 400 18.05 -19.27 -17.38
CA THR A 400 17.09 -18.66 -18.28
C THR A 400 16.89 -17.22 -17.81
N GLN A 401 17.40 -16.28 -18.61
CA GLN A 401 16.88 -14.91 -18.66
C GLN A 401 15.39 -15.01 -19.00
N GLU A 402 14.50 -14.73 -18.04
CA GLU A 402 13.11 -14.38 -18.38
C GLU A 402 13.09 -12.88 -18.65
N GLY A 403 13.19 -12.54 -19.94
CA GLY A 403 12.75 -11.25 -20.43
C GLY A 403 11.28 -11.04 -20.11
N THR A 404 10.90 -9.78 -19.93
CA THR A 404 9.52 -9.31 -19.83
C THR A 404 8.76 -9.65 -21.12
N ALA A 405 8.28 -10.88 -21.22
CA ALA A 405 7.22 -11.21 -22.14
C ALA A 405 5.97 -10.45 -21.67
N GLU A 406 5.51 -9.49 -22.48
CA GLU A 406 4.13 -8.99 -22.37
C GLU A 406 3.20 -10.19 -22.31
N SER A 407 2.65 -10.46 -21.13
CA SER A 407 1.71 -11.54 -20.94
C SER A 407 0.49 -11.22 -21.81
N ARG A 408 0.27 -12.00 -22.87
CA ARG A 408 -0.93 -11.97 -23.74
C ARG A 408 -2.23 -12.33 -23.00
N ASN A 409 -2.17 -12.58 -21.70
CA ASN A 409 -3.31 -13.02 -20.92
C ASN A 409 -4.14 -11.80 -20.49
N VAL A 410 -5.32 -11.66 -21.12
CA VAL A 410 -6.29 -10.58 -20.86
C VAL A 410 -6.61 -10.46 -19.37
N LEU A 411 -6.62 -11.57 -18.64
CA LEU A 411 -6.89 -11.60 -17.21
C LEU A 411 -5.76 -10.93 -16.39
N VAL A 412 -4.51 -11.12 -16.80
CA VAL A 412 -3.34 -10.51 -16.16
C VAL A 412 -3.31 -9.00 -16.46
N GLN A 413 -3.61 -8.61 -17.70
CA GLN A 413 -3.73 -7.20 -18.09
C GLN A 413 -4.87 -6.48 -17.34
N TRP A 414 -6.01 -7.15 -17.14
CA TRP A 414 -7.12 -6.62 -16.35
C TRP A 414 -6.75 -6.49 -14.86
N CYS A 415 -6.11 -7.50 -14.27
CA CYS A 415 -5.61 -7.42 -12.90
C CYS A 415 -4.53 -6.31 -12.74
N LEU A 416 -3.66 -6.12 -13.73
CA LEU A 416 -2.67 -5.03 -13.75
C LEU A 416 -3.32 -3.65 -13.93
N SER A 417 -4.38 -3.55 -14.75
CA SER A 417 -5.19 -2.33 -14.90
C SER A 417 -5.88 -1.95 -13.58
N LEU A 418 -6.32 -2.92 -12.79
CA LEU A 418 -6.89 -2.69 -11.45
C LEU A 418 -5.79 -2.43 -10.40
N ALA A 419 -4.62 -3.04 -10.53
CA ALA A 419 -3.45 -2.78 -9.67
C ALA A 419 -3.02 -1.30 -9.71
N HIS A 420 -3.13 -0.65 -10.88
CA HIS A 420 -2.83 0.77 -11.03
C HIS A 420 -3.89 1.71 -10.41
N SER A 421 -5.08 1.20 -10.05
CA SER A 421 -6.23 2.04 -9.67
C SER A 421 -6.20 2.58 -8.22
N LYS A 422 -5.16 2.33 -7.42
CA LYS A 422 -5.10 2.61 -5.95
C LYS A 422 -6.25 1.98 -5.13
N LEU A 423 -7.20 1.28 -5.76
CA LEU A 423 -8.37 0.70 -5.12
C LEU A 423 -8.15 -0.74 -4.67
N ALA A 424 -7.13 -1.46 -5.17
CA ALA A 424 -6.93 -2.88 -4.88
C ALA A 424 -5.54 -3.17 -4.27
N GLU A 425 -5.50 -3.81 -3.09
CA GLU A 425 -4.28 -4.39 -2.52
C GLU A 425 -3.86 -5.63 -3.32
N MET A 426 -2.70 -5.54 -4.01
CA MET A 426 -2.16 -6.61 -4.85
C MET A 426 -1.26 -7.61 -4.11
N ARG A 427 -0.83 -7.29 -2.88
CA ARG A 427 0.07 -8.17 -2.13
C ARG A 427 -0.63 -9.45 -1.71
N GLY A 428 -0.10 -10.58 -2.16
CA GLY A 428 -0.58 -11.90 -1.80
C GLY A 428 0.01 -12.41 -0.48
N ILE A 429 0.66 -13.57 -0.57
CA ILE A 429 1.26 -14.30 0.54
C ILE A 429 2.68 -13.84 0.91
N GLU A 430 3.22 -12.82 0.24
CA GLU A 430 4.55 -12.30 0.52
C GLU A 430 4.63 -11.67 1.92
N ARG A 431 5.79 -11.84 2.58
CA ARG A 431 6.05 -11.27 3.90
C ARG A 431 6.07 -9.74 3.83
N VAL A 432 5.48 -9.10 4.83
CA VAL A 432 5.59 -7.65 5.05
C VAL A 432 6.88 -7.38 5.83
N GLU A 433 7.79 -6.64 5.21
CA GLU A 433 9.09 -6.32 5.78
C GLU A 433 9.00 -5.22 6.85
N ALA A 434 10.03 -5.11 7.71
CA ALA A 434 9.99 -4.30 8.92
C ALA A 434 9.84 -2.79 8.65
N ASP A 435 10.30 -2.33 7.49
CA ASP A 435 10.24 -0.96 6.97
C ASP A 435 8.85 -0.59 6.42
N GLU A 436 8.08 -1.59 5.95
CA GLU A 436 6.71 -1.41 5.46
C GLU A 436 5.66 -1.48 6.59
N LYS A 437 6.06 -1.89 7.79
CA LYS A 437 5.18 -1.95 8.96
C LYS A 437 4.85 -0.56 9.48
N LEU A 438 3.58 -0.39 9.85
CA LEU A 438 3.03 0.87 10.34
C LEU A 438 3.68 1.25 11.70
N PRO A 439 3.84 2.56 11.99
CA PRO A 439 4.39 3.01 13.26
C PRO A 439 3.46 2.68 14.44
N PRO A 440 4.01 2.39 15.64
CA PRO A 440 3.22 2.05 16.81
C PRO A 440 2.39 3.26 17.25
N ARG A 441 1.06 3.12 17.26
CA ARG A 441 0.12 4.16 17.73
C ARG A 441 -0.99 3.54 18.58
N PRO A 442 -1.43 4.16 19.70
CA PRO A 442 -2.50 3.63 20.55
C PRO A 442 -3.83 3.36 19.82
N ARG A 443 -4.18 4.17 18.81
CA ARG A 443 -5.41 4.00 18.01
C ARG A 443 -5.47 2.67 17.25
N ARG A 444 -4.33 1.97 17.10
CA ARG A 444 -4.24 0.67 16.43
C ARG A 444 -4.82 -0.48 17.28
N TYR A 445 -4.76 -0.38 18.60
CA TYR A 445 -5.39 -1.37 19.49
C TYR A 445 -6.91 -1.29 19.42
N THR A 446 -7.46 -0.08 19.36
CA THR A 446 -8.90 0.12 19.13
C THR A 446 -9.33 -0.42 17.77
N GLN A 447 -8.48 -0.30 16.74
CA GLN A 447 -8.76 -0.89 15.43
C GLN A 447 -8.84 -2.43 15.48
N MET A 448 -7.98 -3.09 16.24
CA MET A 448 -8.05 -4.55 16.46
C MET A 448 -9.38 -4.95 17.09
N LEU A 449 -9.79 -4.25 18.16
CA LEU A 449 -11.04 -4.50 18.86
C LEU A 449 -12.26 -4.34 17.94
N LEU A 450 -12.33 -3.20 17.22
CA LEU A 450 -13.48 -2.86 16.39
C LEU A 450 -13.63 -3.79 15.18
N LEU A 451 -12.52 -4.25 14.60
CA LEU A 451 -12.55 -5.22 13.51
C LEU A 451 -13.28 -6.50 13.93
N TRP A 452 -12.92 -7.07 15.08
CA TRP A 452 -13.52 -8.33 15.53
C TRP A 452 -14.95 -8.17 16.06
N ILE A 453 -15.30 -7.01 16.63
CA ILE A 453 -16.69 -6.71 16.94
C ILE A 453 -17.50 -6.64 15.65
N SER A 454 -17.03 -5.89 14.65
CA SER A 454 -17.70 -5.73 13.35
C SER A 454 -17.92 -7.07 12.65
N ALA A 455 -16.87 -7.89 12.56
CA ALA A 455 -16.92 -9.18 11.87
C ALA A 455 -17.83 -10.21 12.54
N ASN A 456 -18.12 -10.08 13.84
CA ASN A 456 -18.90 -11.09 14.57
C ASN A 456 -20.29 -10.62 15.03
N LEU A 457 -20.57 -9.32 14.94
CA LEU A 457 -21.86 -8.74 15.32
C LEU A 457 -22.85 -8.82 14.14
N THR A 458 -23.19 -10.03 13.75
CA THR A 458 -23.84 -10.33 12.46
C THR A 458 -24.96 -11.35 12.60
N ALA A 459 -25.89 -11.35 11.63
CA ALA A 459 -27.13 -12.13 11.68
C ALA A 459 -26.91 -13.65 11.76
N ASN A 460 -25.83 -14.18 11.17
CA ASN A 460 -25.44 -15.58 11.25
C ASN A 460 -25.17 -16.03 12.70
N ASN A 461 -24.48 -15.21 13.49
CA ASN A 461 -24.20 -15.49 14.90
C ASN A 461 -25.45 -15.32 15.77
N VAL A 462 -26.40 -14.46 15.37
CA VAL A 462 -27.73 -14.46 15.98
C VAL A 462 -28.47 -15.77 15.68
N ALA A 463 -28.37 -16.28 14.44
CA ALA A 463 -28.99 -17.55 14.07
C ALA A 463 -28.40 -18.76 14.82
N LEU A 464 -27.09 -18.75 15.10
CA LEU A 464 -26.45 -19.76 15.96
C LEU A 464 -27.10 -19.84 17.35
N GLY A 465 -27.49 -18.71 17.93
CA GLY A 465 -28.20 -18.66 19.21
C GLY A 465 -29.55 -19.38 19.21
N PHE A 466 -30.15 -19.61 18.03
CA PHE A 466 -31.40 -20.35 17.94
C PHE A 466 -31.26 -21.81 18.33
N LEU A 467 -30.10 -22.42 18.05
CA LEU A 467 -29.89 -23.85 18.28
C LEU A 467 -30.12 -24.26 19.74
N GLY A 468 -29.78 -23.40 20.70
CA GLY A 468 -29.95 -23.69 22.12
C GLY A 468 -31.40 -24.02 22.48
N PRO A 469 -32.34 -23.07 22.35
CA PRO A 469 -33.76 -23.35 22.63
C PRO A 469 -34.47 -24.13 21.53
N ALA A 470 -34.15 -23.88 20.24
CA ALA A 470 -34.89 -24.45 19.12
C ALA A 470 -34.51 -25.91 18.83
N THR A 471 -33.22 -26.26 18.83
CA THR A 471 -32.74 -27.63 18.59
C THR A 471 -32.58 -28.39 19.90
N PHE A 472 -31.70 -27.91 20.78
CA PHE A 472 -31.29 -28.60 22.02
C PHE A 472 -32.29 -28.47 23.18
N LYS A 473 -33.41 -27.76 22.98
CA LYS A 473 -34.48 -27.56 23.98
C LYS A 473 -33.96 -27.08 25.35
N LEU A 474 -32.88 -26.30 25.31
CA LEU A 474 -32.29 -25.67 26.48
C LEU A 474 -33.13 -24.47 26.93
N SER A 475 -33.20 -24.26 28.25
CA SER A 475 -33.69 -23.00 28.79
C SER A 475 -32.82 -21.84 28.34
N PHE A 476 -33.38 -20.62 28.32
CA PHE A 476 -32.62 -19.41 27.99
C PHE A 476 -31.36 -19.28 28.85
N THR A 477 -31.45 -19.53 30.16
CA THR A 477 -30.31 -19.40 31.07
C THR A 477 -29.21 -20.43 30.76
N ASP A 478 -29.57 -21.69 30.52
CA ASP A 478 -28.57 -22.72 30.19
C ASP A 478 -27.90 -22.43 28.85
N ALA A 479 -28.69 -22.10 27.82
CA ALA A 479 -28.18 -21.75 26.50
C ALA A 479 -27.29 -20.50 26.55
N ALA A 480 -27.70 -19.45 27.26
CA ALA A 480 -26.94 -18.22 27.43
C ALA A 480 -25.58 -18.46 28.12
N LEU A 481 -25.57 -19.24 29.19
CA LEU A 481 -24.33 -19.56 29.92
C LEU A 481 -23.40 -20.43 29.08
N CYS A 482 -23.90 -21.51 28.47
CA CYS A 482 -23.10 -22.40 27.64
C CYS A 482 -22.50 -21.64 26.44
N SER A 483 -23.31 -20.80 25.80
CA SER A 483 -22.87 -19.95 24.69
C SER A 483 -21.80 -18.95 25.11
N THR A 484 -22.03 -18.23 26.21
CA THR A 484 -21.09 -17.19 26.69
C THR A 484 -19.74 -17.79 27.04
N PHE A 485 -19.72 -18.87 27.83
CA PHE A 485 -18.46 -19.52 28.20
C PHE A 485 -17.80 -20.23 27.00
N GLY A 486 -18.59 -20.83 26.10
CA GLY A 486 -18.08 -21.44 24.87
C GLY A 486 -17.35 -20.43 24.00
N VAL A 487 -17.98 -19.27 23.75
CA VAL A 487 -17.39 -18.14 23.02
C VAL A 487 -16.10 -17.67 23.68
N LEU A 488 -16.12 -17.42 25.00
CA LEU A 488 -14.95 -16.90 25.72
C LEU A 488 -13.73 -17.83 25.60
N VAL A 489 -13.96 -19.15 25.62
CA VAL A 489 -12.91 -20.16 25.49
C VAL A 489 -12.47 -20.30 24.03
N GLY A 490 -13.40 -20.37 23.08
CA GLY A 490 -13.07 -20.50 21.66
C GLY A 490 -12.26 -19.33 21.12
N SER A 491 -12.61 -18.10 21.54
CA SER A 491 -11.88 -16.88 21.15
C SER A 491 -10.43 -16.81 21.64
N LEU A 492 -10.04 -17.64 22.61
CA LEU A 492 -8.64 -17.73 23.04
C LEU A 492 -7.74 -18.21 21.89
N ALA A 493 -8.26 -19.09 21.03
CA ALA A 493 -7.54 -19.62 19.88
C ALA A 493 -7.22 -18.52 18.87
N THR A 494 -8.23 -17.71 18.51
CA THR A 494 -8.08 -16.56 17.59
C THR A 494 -7.14 -15.52 18.17
N GLY A 495 -7.31 -15.16 19.45
CA GLY A 495 -6.44 -14.22 20.15
C GLY A 495 -4.98 -14.69 20.19
N TYR A 496 -4.73 -15.98 20.40
CA TYR A 496 -3.39 -16.56 20.42
C TYR A 496 -2.70 -16.46 19.06
N ILE A 497 -3.35 -16.92 17.98
CA ILE A 497 -2.77 -16.90 16.63
C ILE A 497 -2.55 -15.47 16.13
N ALA A 498 -3.45 -14.55 16.46
CA ALA A 498 -3.32 -13.12 16.17
C ALA A 498 -1.99 -12.50 16.66
N THR A 499 -1.40 -13.02 17.75
CA THR A 499 -0.15 -12.46 18.30
C THR A 499 1.04 -12.59 17.35
N PHE A 500 1.02 -13.58 16.46
CA PHE A 500 2.12 -13.86 15.53
C PHE A 500 2.08 -12.99 14.27
N GLY A 501 0.96 -12.33 13.97
CA GLY A 501 0.82 -11.46 12.80
C GLY A 501 1.82 -10.30 12.76
N PRO A 502 1.85 -9.41 13.78
CA PRO A 502 2.75 -8.27 13.81
C PRO A 502 4.24 -8.66 13.81
N GLU A 503 4.59 -9.74 14.50
CA GLU A 503 5.98 -10.22 14.61
C GLU A 503 6.46 -10.82 13.28
N SER A 504 5.71 -11.80 12.75
CA SER A 504 6.09 -12.52 11.54
C SER A 504 5.99 -11.67 10.27
N GLY A 505 4.99 -10.78 10.16
CA GLY A 505 4.63 -10.15 8.88
C GLY A 505 4.11 -11.14 7.83
N CYS A 506 3.80 -12.39 8.22
CA CYS A 506 3.33 -13.44 7.33
C CYS A 506 1.83 -13.68 7.51
N ARG A 507 1.15 -14.13 6.44
CA ARG A 507 -0.27 -14.55 6.51
C ARG A 507 -0.43 -15.81 7.38
N THR A 508 -1.59 -16.01 7.97
CA THR A 508 -1.87 -17.04 8.99
C THR A 508 -1.55 -18.45 8.53
N MET A 509 -1.95 -18.81 7.30
CA MET A 509 -1.67 -20.15 6.76
C MET A 509 -0.21 -20.36 6.35
N ILE A 510 0.61 -19.30 6.26
CA ILE A 510 2.05 -19.41 6.17
C ILE A 510 2.64 -19.72 7.55
N LEU A 511 2.06 -19.18 8.63
CA LEU A 511 2.46 -19.51 9.99
C LEU A 511 2.29 -21.01 10.29
N ALA A 512 1.31 -21.65 9.68
CA ALA A 512 1.14 -23.10 9.77
C ALA A 512 2.36 -23.87 9.24
N ARG A 513 3.19 -23.31 8.33
CA ARG A 513 4.42 -23.98 7.84
C ARG A 513 5.49 -24.13 8.91
N TYR A 514 5.53 -23.22 9.88
CA TYR A 514 6.49 -23.25 10.98
C TYR A 514 6.22 -24.35 12.00
N THR A 515 4.99 -24.88 12.03
CA THR A 515 4.57 -25.93 12.96
C THR A 515 4.31 -27.24 12.24
N MET A 516 3.51 -27.20 11.18
CA MET A 516 3.10 -28.36 10.38
C MET A 516 4.10 -28.71 9.27
N GLY A 517 5.12 -27.89 9.00
CA GLY A 517 6.06 -28.13 7.90
C GLY A 517 5.49 -27.87 6.51
N TRP A 518 6.32 -28.03 5.48
CA TRP A 518 5.99 -27.58 4.11
C TRP A 518 4.81 -28.31 3.46
N TRP A 519 4.74 -29.63 3.62
CA TRP A 519 3.69 -30.45 2.98
C TRP A 519 2.45 -30.57 3.86
N PRO A 520 2.56 -30.93 5.16
CA PRO A 520 1.37 -31.11 5.99
C PRO A 520 0.58 -29.81 6.22
N SER A 521 1.23 -28.64 6.21
CA SER A 521 0.52 -27.35 6.31
C SER A 521 -0.53 -27.13 5.21
N ARG A 522 -0.39 -27.78 4.04
CA ARG A 522 -1.40 -27.70 2.97
C ARG A 522 -2.73 -28.33 3.35
N ILE A 523 -2.73 -29.31 4.26
CA ILE A 523 -3.96 -29.87 4.80
C ILE A 523 -4.70 -28.80 5.59
N CYS A 524 -4.00 -28.04 6.45
CA CYS A 524 -4.58 -26.90 7.17
C CYS A 524 -5.08 -25.81 6.21
N VAL A 525 -4.36 -25.54 5.12
CA VAL A 525 -4.81 -24.60 4.08
C VAL A 525 -6.13 -25.05 3.46
N LEU A 526 -6.25 -26.33 3.08
CA LEU A 526 -7.48 -26.88 2.49
C LEU A 526 -8.64 -26.85 3.49
N LEU A 527 -8.39 -27.20 4.74
CA LEU A 527 -9.40 -27.14 5.80
C LEU A 527 -9.84 -25.70 6.07
N ASN A 528 -8.91 -24.73 6.06
CA ASN A 528 -9.25 -23.31 6.19
C ASN A 528 -10.09 -22.81 5.02
N LEU A 529 -9.81 -23.25 3.79
CA LEU A 529 -10.65 -22.92 2.64
C LEU A 529 -12.08 -23.43 2.82
N VAL A 530 -12.25 -24.63 3.38
CA VAL A 530 -13.58 -25.16 3.72
C VAL A 530 -14.27 -24.28 4.76
N ILE A 531 -13.56 -23.82 5.80
CA ILE A 531 -14.10 -22.87 6.80
C ILE A 531 -14.61 -21.59 6.12
N MET A 532 -13.73 -20.90 5.38
CA MET A 532 -14.04 -19.57 4.83
C MET A 532 -15.18 -19.63 3.81
N LEU A 533 -15.20 -20.67 2.96
CA LEU A 533 -16.27 -20.87 1.98
C LEU A 533 -17.60 -21.26 2.64
N GLY A 534 -17.57 -22.08 3.69
CA GLY A 534 -18.81 -22.46 4.37
C GLY A 534 -19.41 -21.33 5.21
N TYR A 535 -18.59 -20.45 5.82
CA TYR A 535 -19.10 -19.22 6.43
C TYR A 535 -19.73 -18.30 5.39
N GLY A 536 -19.10 -18.10 4.23
CA GLY A 536 -19.70 -17.32 3.14
C GLY A 536 -21.00 -17.90 2.61
N MET A 537 -21.13 -19.24 2.62
CA MET A 537 -22.39 -19.92 2.32
C MET A 537 -23.46 -19.62 3.37
N ILE A 538 -23.17 -19.83 4.66
CA ILE A 538 -24.11 -19.59 5.76
C ILE A 538 -24.61 -18.14 5.74
N ASP A 539 -23.69 -17.20 5.60
CA ASP A 539 -23.95 -15.78 5.56
C ASP A 539 -24.92 -15.42 4.43
N THR A 540 -24.59 -15.82 3.20
CA THR A 540 -25.45 -15.52 2.04
C THR A 540 -26.82 -16.19 2.14
N VAL A 541 -26.92 -17.39 2.73
CA VAL A 541 -28.22 -18.04 3.01
C VAL A 541 -29.05 -17.23 4.01
N VAL A 542 -28.48 -16.85 5.16
CA VAL A 542 -29.18 -16.07 6.19
C VAL A 542 -29.65 -14.73 5.63
N GLY A 543 -28.76 -14.00 4.95
CA GLY A 543 -29.10 -12.72 4.32
C GLY A 543 -30.16 -12.86 3.23
N GLY A 544 -30.10 -13.93 2.43
CA GLY A 544 -31.10 -14.22 1.40
C GLY A 544 -32.47 -14.58 1.95
N GLN A 545 -32.53 -15.34 3.04
CA GLN A 545 -33.77 -15.68 3.75
C GLN A 545 -34.42 -14.41 4.35
N MET A 546 -33.63 -13.56 5.00
CA MET A 546 -34.12 -12.28 5.54
C MET A 546 -34.70 -11.38 4.45
N LEU A 547 -33.97 -11.21 3.33
CA LEU A 547 -34.41 -10.35 2.23
C LEU A 547 -35.69 -10.88 1.56
N SER A 548 -35.81 -12.20 1.40
CA SER A 548 -37.02 -12.82 0.84
C SER A 548 -38.25 -12.58 1.72
N TYR A 549 -38.09 -12.65 3.05
CA TYR A 549 -39.16 -12.39 4.00
C TYR A 549 -39.56 -10.91 4.05
N ILE A 550 -38.59 -9.98 4.05
CA ILE A 550 -38.85 -8.52 4.01
C ILE A 550 -39.64 -8.13 2.74
N ALA A 551 -39.36 -8.78 1.61
CA ALA A 551 -40.03 -8.56 0.34
C ALA A 551 -41.41 -9.26 0.23
N GLY A 552 -41.89 -9.92 1.29
CA GLY A 552 -43.17 -10.62 1.27
C GLY A 552 -43.25 -11.77 0.26
N GLY A 553 -42.11 -12.32 -0.16
CA GLY A 553 -42.02 -13.38 -1.16
C GLY A 553 -41.87 -12.92 -2.62
N ASP A 554 -41.90 -11.61 -2.91
CA ASP A 554 -41.66 -11.08 -4.28
C ASP A 554 -40.24 -11.38 -4.76
N ILE A 555 -39.30 -11.52 -3.82
CA ILE A 555 -37.92 -11.90 -4.07
C ILE A 555 -37.71 -13.32 -3.53
N SER A 556 -37.29 -14.24 -4.39
CA SER A 556 -36.92 -15.59 -3.95
C SER A 556 -35.66 -15.58 -3.08
N VAL A 557 -35.52 -16.55 -2.17
CA VAL A 557 -34.30 -16.73 -1.35
C VAL A 557 -33.03 -16.81 -2.22
N VAL A 558 -33.10 -17.41 -3.42
CA VAL A 558 -31.97 -17.50 -4.36
C VAL A 558 -31.58 -16.13 -4.90
N ALA A 559 -32.57 -15.31 -5.27
CA ALA A 559 -32.29 -13.94 -5.69
C ALA A 559 -31.67 -13.12 -4.55
N GLY A 560 -32.13 -13.34 -3.31
CA GLY A 560 -31.52 -12.74 -2.13
C GLY A 560 -30.07 -13.16 -1.93
N ILE A 561 -29.76 -14.47 -2.01
CA ILE A 561 -28.40 -15.00 -1.95
C ILE A 561 -27.48 -14.31 -2.97
N LEU A 562 -27.94 -14.16 -4.22
CA LEU A 562 -27.17 -13.51 -5.29
C LEU A 562 -26.88 -12.03 -4.97
N VAL A 563 -27.85 -11.31 -4.43
CA VAL A 563 -27.66 -9.89 -4.04
C VAL A 563 -26.57 -9.76 -2.98
N ILE A 564 -26.60 -10.61 -1.95
CA ILE A 564 -25.58 -10.57 -0.87
C ILE A 564 -24.21 -11.00 -1.39
N ALA A 565 -24.16 -12.06 -2.20
CA ALA A 565 -22.93 -12.53 -2.80
C ALA A 565 -22.26 -11.46 -3.68
N ILE A 566 -23.04 -10.77 -4.52
CA ILE A 566 -22.53 -9.66 -5.36
C ILE A 566 -22.04 -8.50 -4.49
N LEU A 567 -22.78 -8.15 -3.44
CA LEU A 567 -22.37 -7.07 -2.54
C LEU A 567 -21.05 -7.40 -1.84
N CYS A 568 -20.90 -8.63 -1.33
CA CYS A 568 -19.66 -9.10 -0.71
C CYS A 568 -18.51 -9.12 -1.73
N TRP A 569 -18.77 -9.62 -2.94
CA TRP A 569 -17.79 -9.67 -4.03
C TRP A 569 -17.24 -8.29 -4.37
N VAL A 570 -18.11 -7.30 -4.59
CA VAL A 570 -17.70 -5.91 -4.89
C VAL A 570 -16.80 -5.36 -3.79
N VAL A 571 -17.18 -5.51 -2.52
CA VAL A 571 -16.37 -4.99 -1.40
C VAL A 571 -15.02 -5.71 -1.29
N THR A 572 -14.97 -7.02 -1.57
CA THR A 572 -13.72 -7.81 -1.53
C THR A 572 -12.79 -7.58 -2.72
N GLU A 573 -13.33 -7.20 -3.87
CA GLU A 573 -12.57 -7.02 -5.12
C GLU A 573 -11.86 -5.65 -5.16
N PHE A 574 -12.52 -4.57 -4.72
CA PHE A 574 -11.94 -3.21 -4.68
C PHE A 574 -11.20 -2.92 -3.35
N GLY A 575 -10.34 -3.85 -2.93
CA GLY A 575 -9.88 -4.03 -1.55
C GLY A 575 -8.79 -3.10 -0.97
N SER A 576 -8.89 -2.97 0.36
CA SER A 576 -8.03 -2.32 1.38
C SER A 576 -8.50 -0.95 1.92
N PRO A 577 -8.58 0.14 1.14
CA PRO A 577 -9.05 1.42 1.67
C PRO A 577 -10.54 1.37 2.04
N LEU A 578 -11.37 0.80 1.16
CA LEU A 578 -12.81 0.67 1.37
C LEU A 578 -13.12 -0.31 2.49
N PHE A 579 -12.39 -1.44 2.56
CA PHE A 579 -12.49 -2.44 3.62
C PHE A 579 -12.20 -1.84 5.01
N HIS A 580 -11.08 -1.14 5.19
CA HIS A 580 -10.75 -0.56 6.49
C HIS A 580 -11.62 0.63 6.89
N VAL A 581 -12.24 1.32 5.92
CA VAL A 581 -13.24 2.37 6.20
C VAL A 581 -14.57 1.71 6.58
N TYR A 582 -15.01 0.70 5.83
CA TYR A 582 -16.23 -0.05 6.09
C TYR A 582 -16.17 -0.72 7.47
N GLU A 583 -15.15 -1.53 7.75
CA GLU A 583 -14.98 -2.21 9.04
C GLU A 583 -14.86 -1.27 10.23
N ARG A 584 -14.39 -0.03 10.03
CA ARG A 584 -14.32 0.97 11.11
C ARG A 584 -15.69 1.43 11.56
N TRP A 585 -16.70 1.40 10.69
CA TRP A 585 -18.02 2.00 10.94
C TRP A 585 -19.17 1.01 10.84
N ALA A 586 -18.99 -0.15 10.20
CA ALA A 586 -20.02 -1.15 9.94
C ALA A 586 -20.67 -1.67 11.23
N PHE A 587 -19.92 -1.76 12.33
CA PHE A 587 -20.47 -2.19 13.61
C PHE A 587 -21.49 -1.19 14.22
N VAL A 588 -21.42 0.11 13.92
CA VAL A 588 -22.24 1.13 14.58
C VAL A 588 -23.74 0.95 14.26
N PRO A 589 -24.15 0.82 12.98
CA PRO A 589 -25.54 0.47 12.65
C PRO A 589 -25.97 -0.88 13.23
N GLN A 590 -25.08 -1.89 13.26
CA GLN A 590 -25.41 -3.22 13.79
C GLN A 590 -25.72 -3.19 15.28
N VAL A 591 -24.86 -2.53 16.08
CA VAL A 591 -25.10 -2.36 17.53
C VAL A 591 -26.42 -1.64 17.76
N ALA A 592 -26.70 -0.55 17.03
CA ALA A 592 -27.93 0.20 17.19
C ALA A 592 -29.17 -0.65 16.91
N VAL A 593 -29.17 -1.42 15.81
CA VAL A 593 -30.29 -2.27 15.42
C VAL A 593 -30.49 -3.43 16.39
N LEU A 594 -29.43 -4.08 16.85
CA LEU A 594 -29.55 -5.17 17.81
C LEU A 594 -29.98 -4.67 19.21
N LEU A 595 -29.64 -3.44 19.61
CA LEU A 595 -30.20 -2.80 20.81
C LEU A 595 -31.69 -2.50 20.65
N VAL A 596 -32.12 -2.06 19.47
CA VAL A 596 -33.55 -1.91 19.15
C VAL A 596 -34.26 -3.25 19.21
N LEU A 597 -33.66 -4.31 18.65
CA LEU A 597 -34.16 -5.68 18.73
C LEU A 597 -34.27 -6.12 20.19
N ALA A 598 -33.27 -5.86 21.03
CA ALA A 598 -33.30 -6.16 22.46
C ALA A 598 -34.45 -5.46 23.18
N GLY A 599 -34.72 -4.20 22.86
CA GLY A 599 -35.82 -3.43 23.43
C GLY A 599 -37.21 -3.94 23.02
N VAL A 600 -37.38 -4.35 21.76
CA VAL A 600 -38.67 -4.76 21.21
C VAL A 600 -38.97 -6.24 21.46
N ALA A 601 -37.99 -7.10 21.25
CA ALA A 601 -38.13 -8.55 21.40
C ALA A 601 -37.98 -9.00 22.86
N GLY A 602 -37.23 -8.25 23.69
CA GLY A 602 -36.93 -8.59 25.08
C GLY A 602 -38.14 -8.95 25.96
N PRO A 603 -39.28 -8.23 25.89
CA PRO A 603 -40.48 -8.58 26.66
C PRO A 603 -41.07 -9.96 26.34
N TYR A 604 -40.77 -10.53 25.17
CA TYR A 604 -41.29 -11.82 24.72
C TYR A 604 -40.33 -12.99 25.01
N PHE A 605 -39.10 -12.71 25.48
CA PHE A 605 -38.13 -13.74 25.82
C PHE A 605 -38.62 -14.59 26.98
N ASP A 606 -38.59 -15.92 26.82
CA ASP A 606 -38.90 -16.84 27.91
C ASP A 606 -37.62 -17.18 28.69
N VAL A 607 -37.50 -16.61 29.89
CA VAL A 607 -36.42 -16.89 30.83
C VAL A 607 -36.80 -17.89 31.92
N SER A 608 -38.05 -18.35 31.92
CA SER A 608 -38.66 -19.13 33.00
C SER A 608 -38.82 -20.61 32.68
N SER A 609 -38.92 -20.96 31.39
CA SER A 609 -39.05 -22.35 30.97
C SER A 609 -37.81 -23.19 31.31
N PRO A 610 -37.99 -24.35 31.97
CA PRO A 610 -36.87 -25.23 32.33
C PRO A 610 -36.38 -26.02 31.13
N THR A 611 -35.10 -26.40 31.17
CA THR A 611 -34.47 -27.29 30.17
C THR A 611 -35.15 -28.67 30.16
N MET A 612 -35.52 -29.12 28.97
CA MET A 612 -36.25 -30.37 28.75
C MET A 612 -35.31 -31.60 28.76
N GLY A 613 -35.86 -32.81 28.82
CA GLY A 613 -35.07 -34.06 28.78
C GLY A 613 -34.63 -34.61 30.16
N ASN A 614 -34.07 -35.83 30.14
CA ASN A 614 -33.55 -36.52 31.32
C ASN A 614 -32.19 -35.92 31.78
N ARG A 615 -31.71 -36.22 32.99
CA ARG A 615 -30.47 -35.61 33.52
C ARG A 615 -29.27 -35.76 32.59
N SER A 616 -29.13 -36.91 31.92
CA SER A 616 -27.99 -37.20 31.05
C SER A 616 -28.08 -36.42 29.73
N THR A 617 -29.28 -36.38 29.15
CA THR A 617 -29.61 -35.62 27.92
C THR A 617 -29.37 -34.13 28.14
N ARG A 618 -29.80 -33.57 29.29
CA ARG A 618 -29.51 -32.17 29.63
C ARG A 618 -28.02 -31.85 29.70
N ILE A 619 -27.21 -32.80 30.17
CA ILE A 619 -25.75 -32.61 30.24
C ILE A 619 -25.17 -32.67 28.83
N ALA A 620 -25.63 -33.62 28.02
CA ALA A 620 -25.24 -33.78 26.62
C ALA A 620 -25.52 -32.51 25.81
N ASP A 621 -26.76 -32.02 25.83
CA ASP A 621 -27.21 -30.82 25.12
C ASP A 621 -26.43 -29.56 25.54
N ARG A 622 -26.10 -29.42 26.84
CA ARG A 622 -25.28 -28.32 27.34
C ARG A 622 -23.84 -28.39 26.84
N LEU A 623 -23.26 -29.59 26.77
CA LEU A 623 -21.91 -29.80 26.24
C LEU A 623 -21.88 -29.53 24.73
N SER A 624 -22.86 -30.02 23.98
CA SER A 624 -22.98 -29.78 22.54
C SER A 624 -23.13 -28.29 22.23
N MET A 625 -24.00 -27.57 22.96
CA MET A 625 -24.15 -26.11 22.80
C MET A 625 -22.86 -25.35 23.11
N PHE A 626 -22.14 -25.74 24.17
CA PHE A 626 -20.84 -25.17 24.50
C PHE A 626 -19.81 -25.44 23.39
N SER A 627 -19.70 -26.68 22.89
CA SER A 627 -18.80 -27.10 21.82
C SER A 627 -19.06 -26.33 20.53
N LEU A 628 -20.33 -26.14 20.14
CA LEU A 628 -20.70 -25.42 18.92
C LEU A 628 -20.29 -23.94 19.01
N CYS A 629 -20.58 -23.28 20.14
CA CYS A 629 -20.20 -21.89 20.34
C CYS A 629 -18.68 -21.69 20.40
N LEU A 630 -17.96 -22.64 21.02
CA LEU A 630 -16.50 -22.66 21.01
C LEU A 630 -15.96 -22.83 19.59
N SER A 631 -16.54 -23.74 18.82
CA SER A 631 -16.12 -24.03 17.44
C SER A 631 -16.37 -22.88 16.48
N ALA A 632 -17.50 -22.18 16.66
CA ALA A 632 -17.85 -21.01 15.86
C ALA A 632 -16.78 -19.93 15.97
N THR A 633 -16.31 -19.61 17.19
CA THR A 633 -15.29 -18.58 17.40
C THR A 633 -13.88 -19.07 17.13
N SER A 634 -13.53 -20.31 17.47
CA SER A 634 -12.21 -20.87 17.15
C SER A 634 -11.98 -21.02 15.64
N GLY A 635 -13.06 -21.07 14.85
CA GLY A 635 -13.03 -21.06 13.38
C GLY A 635 -12.33 -19.85 12.77
N TRP A 636 -12.19 -18.73 13.50
CA TRP A 636 -11.41 -17.56 13.05
C TRP A 636 -9.91 -17.67 13.29
N ALA A 637 -9.45 -18.61 14.12
CA ALA A 637 -8.03 -18.76 14.43
C ALA A 637 -7.14 -18.95 13.18
N PRO A 638 -7.54 -19.74 12.16
CA PRO A 638 -6.83 -19.86 10.89
C PRO A 638 -6.75 -18.59 10.01
N ALA A 639 -7.43 -17.50 10.38
CA ALA A 639 -7.35 -16.20 9.71
C ALA A 639 -6.84 -15.08 10.64
N GLY A 640 -6.60 -15.37 11.92
CA GLY A 640 -6.41 -14.35 12.96
C GLY A 640 -5.20 -13.42 12.75
N ALA A 641 -4.14 -13.88 12.08
CA ALA A 641 -2.94 -13.08 11.83
C ALA A 641 -3.00 -12.26 10.53
N ASP A 642 -3.93 -12.57 9.61
CA ASP A 642 -3.97 -12.00 8.25
C ASP A 642 -4.12 -10.48 8.26
N TYR A 643 -4.86 -9.95 9.24
CA TYR A 643 -5.19 -8.53 9.39
C TYR A 643 -4.10 -7.73 10.10
N TYR A 644 -3.12 -8.41 10.72
CA TYR A 644 -2.13 -7.77 11.58
C TYR A 644 -0.72 -7.71 10.99
N VAL A 645 -0.52 -8.20 9.77
CA VAL A 645 0.79 -8.25 9.11
C VAL A 645 1.44 -6.87 8.91
N TYR A 646 0.64 -5.82 8.78
CA TYR A 646 1.11 -4.43 8.62
C TYR A 646 1.38 -3.72 9.96
N PHE A 647 1.08 -4.35 11.10
CA PHE A 647 1.32 -3.73 12.40
C PHE A 647 2.80 -3.86 12.77
N ASN A 648 3.28 -2.91 13.58
CA ASN A 648 4.67 -2.90 14.00
C ASN A 648 5.06 -4.21 14.72
N ALA A 649 6.24 -4.75 14.43
CA ALA A 649 6.76 -5.94 15.11
C ALA A 649 6.93 -5.76 16.62
N LYS A 650 7.09 -4.51 17.09
CA LYS A 650 7.18 -4.17 18.52
C LYS A 650 5.81 -4.10 19.22
N THR A 651 4.72 -4.41 18.53
CA THR A 651 3.39 -4.46 19.15
C THR A 651 3.39 -5.52 20.25
N PRO A 652 3.03 -5.19 21.49
CA PRO A 652 3.10 -6.14 22.59
C PRO A 652 2.10 -7.29 22.38
N LYS A 653 2.58 -8.54 22.49
CA LYS A 653 1.77 -9.75 22.27
C LYS A 653 0.50 -9.79 23.11
N TRP A 654 0.57 -9.31 24.36
CA TRP A 654 -0.60 -9.26 25.24
C TRP A 654 -1.70 -8.34 24.72
N ALA A 655 -1.35 -7.24 24.04
CA ALA A 655 -2.34 -6.31 23.51
C ALA A 655 -3.00 -6.91 22.25
N SER A 656 -2.22 -7.47 21.33
CA SER A 656 -2.77 -8.17 20.17
C SER A 656 -3.71 -9.31 20.59
N PHE A 657 -3.32 -10.07 21.61
CA PHE A 657 -4.16 -11.11 22.21
C PHE A 657 -5.45 -10.54 22.81
N PHE A 658 -5.32 -9.61 23.76
CA PHE A 658 -6.44 -9.13 24.57
C PHE A 658 -7.47 -8.37 23.74
N PHE A 659 -7.06 -7.47 22.83
CA PHE A 659 -8.00 -6.70 22.03
C PHE A 659 -8.69 -7.55 20.95
N THR A 660 -8.02 -8.58 20.43
CA THR A 660 -8.64 -9.56 19.52
C THR A 660 -9.68 -10.40 20.26
N TRP A 661 -9.26 -11.04 21.36
CA TRP A 661 -10.10 -11.88 22.19
C TRP A 661 -11.33 -11.12 22.70
N LEU A 662 -11.13 -9.89 23.23
CA LEU A 662 -12.22 -9.08 23.75
C LEU A 662 -13.20 -8.66 22.65
N GLY A 663 -12.70 -8.30 21.46
CA GLY A 663 -13.56 -7.84 20.36
C GLY A 663 -14.43 -8.97 19.82
N GLU A 664 -13.81 -10.12 19.56
CA GLU A 664 -14.49 -11.31 19.07
C GLU A 664 -15.51 -11.84 20.10
N ALA A 665 -15.13 -11.89 21.38
CA ALA A 665 -16.01 -12.33 22.44
C ALA A 665 -17.23 -11.40 22.61
N LEU A 666 -17.02 -10.08 22.67
CA LEU A 666 -18.11 -9.12 22.84
C LEU A 666 -19.10 -9.17 21.66
N GLY A 667 -18.60 -9.25 20.43
CA GLY A 667 -19.44 -9.35 19.23
C GLY A 667 -20.31 -10.61 19.23
N ASN A 668 -19.69 -11.78 19.43
CA ASN A 668 -20.38 -13.07 19.44
C ASN A 668 -21.35 -13.23 20.61
N ILE A 669 -20.92 -12.91 21.83
CA ILE A 669 -21.79 -13.05 23.03
C ILE A 669 -23.07 -12.25 22.83
N PHE A 670 -22.95 -11.00 22.38
CA PHE A 670 -24.12 -10.16 22.20
C PHE A 670 -25.05 -10.69 21.10
N ALA A 671 -24.51 -11.09 19.94
CA ALA A 671 -25.32 -11.66 18.85
C ALA A 671 -26.02 -12.97 19.25
N ILE A 672 -25.29 -13.92 19.86
CA ILE A 672 -25.82 -15.24 20.24
C ILE A 672 -26.87 -15.13 21.35
N LEU A 673 -26.69 -14.23 22.32
CA LEU A 673 -27.68 -13.99 23.37
C LEU A 673 -28.99 -13.44 22.81
N MET A 674 -28.91 -12.54 21.82
CA MET A 674 -30.09 -12.04 21.11
C MET A 674 -30.83 -13.17 20.38
N GLY A 675 -30.09 -14.07 19.74
CA GLY A 675 -30.65 -15.26 19.10
C GLY A 675 -31.34 -16.19 20.09
N THR A 676 -30.66 -16.48 21.19
CA THR A 676 -31.18 -17.34 22.27
C THR A 676 -32.49 -16.78 22.83
N GLY A 677 -32.59 -15.46 22.99
CA GLY A 677 -33.82 -14.81 23.43
C GLY A 677 -34.97 -14.92 22.43
N LEU A 678 -34.71 -14.68 21.14
CA LEU A 678 -35.71 -14.83 20.08
C LEU A 678 -36.23 -16.28 20.01
N ALA A 679 -35.33 -17.26 20.07
CA ALA A 679 -35.72 -18.66 20.02
C ALA A 679 -36.48 -19.11 21.28
N SER A 680 -36.14 -18.61 22.47
CA SER A 680 -36.91 -18.93 23.67
C SER A 680 -38.33 -18.33 23.64
N GLY A 681 -38.50 -17.18 22.98
CA GLY A 681 -39.81 -16.53 22.82
C GLY A 681 -40.71 -17.14 21.74
N ILE A 682 -40.25 -18.13 20.95
CA ILE A 682 -41.07 -18.80 19.92
C ILE A 682 -42.38 -19.35 20.51
N ALA A 683 -42.32 -19.91 21.73
CA ALA A 683 -43.49 -20.44 22.41
C ALA A 683 -44.49 -19.35 22.88
N ASN A 684 -44.03 -18.11 23.02
CA ASN A 684 -44.82 -17.00 23.56
C ASN A 684 -45.55 -16.18 22.48
N LYS A 685 -45.08 -16.21 21.23
CA LYS A 685 -45.65 -15.41 20.13
C LYS A 685 -45.87 -16.27 18.88
N ALA A 686 -47.14 -16.45 18.52
CA ALA A 686 -47.53 -17.29 17.38
C ALA A 686 -46.87 -16.86 16.05
N SER A 687 -46.71 -15.56 15.81
CA SER A 687 -46.04 -15.06 14.59
C SER A 687 -44.56 -15.45 14.52
N TRP A 688 -43.89 -15.64 15.65
CA TRP A 688 -42.51 -16.13 15.69
C TRP A 688 -42.43 -17.63 15.41
N ALA A 689 -43.41 -18.41 15.87
CA ALA A 689 -43.52 -19.81 15.51
C ALA A 689 -43.77 -20.00 14.00
N GLU A 690 -44.70 -19.23 13.42
CA GLU A 690 -44.95 -19.23 11.98
C GLU A 690 -43.71 -18.81 11.17
N ALA A 691 -43.02 -17.74 11.59
CA ALA A 691 -41.79 -17.30 10.92
C ALA A 691 -40.65 -18.33 11.04
N HIS A 692 -40.52 -18.99 12.19
CA HIS A 692 -39.51 -20.03 12.41
C HIS A 692 -39.72 -21.25 11.51
N GLU A 693 -40.97 -21.64 11.25
CA GLU A 693 -41.29 -22.71 10.29
C GLU A 693 -40.91 -22.36 8.85
N VAL A 694 -40.93 -21.07 8.48
CA VAL A 694 -40.49 -20.62 7.16
C VAL A 694 -38.97 -20.69 7.03
N SER A 695 -38.23 -20.04 7.92
CA SER A 695 -36.77 -20.12 7.97
C SER A 695 -36.18 -19.42 9.20
N PRO A 696 -34.92 -19.73 9.57
CA PRO A 696 -34.21 -19.00 10.62
C PRO A 696 -34.07 -17.50 10.30
N GLY A 697 -33.84 -17.15 9.02
CA GLY A 697 -33.80 -15.76 8.58
C GLY A 697 -35.15 -15.03 8.73
N ALA A 698 -36.26 -15.72 8.55
CA ALA A 698 -37.60 -15.14 8.77
C ALA A 698 -37.84 -14.83 10.25
N LEU A 699 -37.42 -15.70 11.17
CA LEU A 699 -37.52 -15.45 12.61
C LEU A 699 -36.73 -14.19 13.04
N LEU A 700 -35.56 -13.94 12.44
CA LEU A 700 -34.78 -12.72 12.70
C LEU A 700 -35.56 -11.45 12.31
N VAL A 701 -36.26 -11.47 11.18
CA VAL A 701 -37.06 -10.33 10.73
C VAL A 701 -38.31 -10.17 11.60
N ALA A 702 -38.96 -11.29 11.97
CA ALA A 702 -40.16 -11.30 12.81
C ALA A 702 -39.92 -10.71 14.22
N GLY A 703 -38.66 -10.72 14.69
CA GLY A 703 -38.25 -10.02 15.91
C GLY A 703 -38.48 -8.49 15.86
N PHE A 704 -38.61 -7.90 14.66
CA PHE A 704 -38.84 -6.48 14.45
C PHE A 704 -40.29 -6.10 14.08
N ASP A 705 -41.21 -7.08 13.96
CA ASP A 705 -42.56 -6.86 13.41
C ASP A 705 -43.36 -5.76 14.13
N ASP A 706 -43.19 -5.64 15.45
CA ASP A 706 -43.92 -4.67 16.27
C ASP A 706 -43.56 -3.20 15.94
N LEU A 707 -42.50 -2.96 15.15
CA LEU A 707 -42.08 -1.64 14.68
C LEU A 707 -42.62 -1.27 13.29
N GLY A 708 -43.33 -2.18 12.61
CA GLY A 708 -43.86 -1.96 11.26
C GLY A 708 -42.76 -1.60 10.25
N ALA A 709 -42.96 -0.53 9.47
CA ALA A 709 -42.02 -0.11 8.42
C ALA A 709 -40.60 0.20 8.94
N PHE A 710 -40.46 0.68 10.18
CA PHE A 710 -39.16 0.90 10.80
C PHE A 710 -38.46 -0.44 11.14
N GLY A 711 -39.25 -1.47 11.48
CA GLY A 711 -38.73 -2.82 11.71
C GLY A 711 -38.12 -3.43 10.45
N ASN A 712 -38.77 -3.28 9.29
CA ASN A 712 -38.22 -3.70 8.01
C ASN A 712 -36.90 -2.97 7.69
N PHE A 713 -36.82 -1.68 7.97
CA PHE A 713 -35.57 -0.91 7.81
C PHE A 713 -34.45 -1.45 8.71
N CYS A 714 -34.74 -1.73 9.98
CA CYS A 714 -33.79 -2.35 10.91
C CYS A 714 -33.34 -3.74 10.43
N ALA A 715 -34.27 -4.57 9.94
CA ALA A 715 -33.98 -5.90 9.42
C ALA A 715 -33.08 -5.84 8.17
N VAL A 716 -33.26 -4.86 7.28
CA VAL A 716 -32.35 -4.63 6.14
C VAL A 716 -30.94 -4.28 6.62
N ILE A 717 -30.80 -3.43 7.64
CA ILE A 717 -29.47 -3.10 8.20
C ILE A 717 -28.83 -4.36 8.79
N LEU A 718 -29.57 -5.16 9.56
CA LEU A 718 -29.04 -6.42 10.13
C LEU A 718 -28.60 -7.40 9.04
N MET A 719 -29.38 -7.50 7.96
CA MET A 719 -29.03 -8.28 6.77
C MET A 719 -27.74 -7.77 6.10
N LEU A 720 -27.59 -6.46 5.92
CA LEU A 720 -26.36 -5.87 5.36
C LEU A 720 -25.13 -6.09 6.26
N GLY A 721 -25.36 -6.31 7.56
CA GLY A 721 -24.32 -6.67 8.53
C GLY A 721 -23.63 -7.99 8.22
N VAL A 722 -24.33 -8.92 7.57
CA VAL A 722 -23.76 -10.21 7.13
C VAL A 722 -22.54 -10.02 6.23
N ALA A 723 -22.51 -8.94 5.44
CA ALA A 723 -21.34 -8.62 4.62
C ALA A 723 -20.09 -8.33 5.45
N ALA A 724 -20.23 -7.80 6.67
CA ALA A 724 -19.11 -7.56 7.59
C ALA A 724 -18.47 -8.86 8.10
N ASN A 725 -19.20 -9.98 8.15
CA ASN A 725 -18.63 -11.30 8.46
C ASN A 725 -17.98 -11.92 7.21
N ASN A 726 -18.69 -11.90 6.09
CA ASN A 726 -18.27 -12.61 4.87
C ASN A 726 -17.07 -11.96 4.17
N VAL A 727 -16.93 -10.63 4.20
CA VAL A 727 -15.85 -9.91 3.52
C VAL A 727 -14.46 -10.29 4.07
N PRO A 728 -14.20 -10.26 5.40
CA PRO A 728 -12.96 -10.78 5.97
C PRO A 728 -12.70 -12.25 5.60
N GLY A 729 -13.70 -13.13 5.71
CA GLY A 729 -13.55 -14.54 5.38
C GLY A 729 -13.17 -14.78 3.90
N THR A 730 -13.83 -14.07 2.99
CA THR A 730 -13.54 -14.13 1.55
C THR A 730 -12.12 -13.59 1.26
N TYR A 731 -11.70 -12.52 1.93
CA TYR A 731 -10.33 -11.99 1.82
C TYR A 731 -9.26 -13.01 2.23
N SER A 732 -9.44 -13.66 3.39
CA SER A 732 -8.54 -14.71 3.88
C SER A 732 -8.57 -15.98 3.02
N SER A 733 -9.70 -16.28 2.36
CA SER A 733 -9.80 -17.40 1.42
C SER A 733 -8.88 -17.22 0.21
N GLY A 734 -8.81 -16.01 -0.37
CA GLY A 734 -7.93 -15.72 -1.50
C GLY A 734 -6.45 -15.89 -1.16
N LEU A 735 -6.04 -15.49 0.05
CA LEU A 735 -4.68 -15.71 0.56
C LEU A 735 -4.40 -17.20 0.81
N SER A 736 -5.40 -17.93 1.29
CA SER A 736 -5.28 -19.38 1.52
C SER A 736 -5.15 -20.15 0.21
N PHE A 737 -5.87 -19.78 -0.84
CA PHE A 737 -5.70 -20.39 -2.18
C PHE A 737 -4.26 -20.23 -2.69
N GLN A 738 -3.66 -19.05 -2.52
CA GLN A 738 -2.26 -18.81 -2.90
C GLN A 738 -1.27 -19.68 -2.09
N CYS A 739 -1.61 -20.08 -0.86
CA CYS A 739 -0.78 -20.94 -0.02
C CYS A 739 -0.71 -22.41 -0.48
N LEU A 740 -1.57 -22.85 -1.41
CA LEU A 740 -1.61 -24.26 -1.89
C LEU A 740 -0.37 -24.68 -2.68
N GLY A 741 0.32 -23.73 -3.32
CA GLY A 741 1.54 -24.02 -4.08
C GLY A 741 2.00 -22.87 -4.96
N SER A 742 3.18 -23.00 -5.56
CA SER A 742 3.79 -21.97 -6.41
C SER A 742 2.92 -21.58 -7.62
N TYR A 743 2.22 -22.54 -8.22
CA TYR A 743 1.27 -22.25 -9.31
C TYR A 743 0.07 -21.43 -8.84
N ALA A 744 -0.48 -21.73 -7.67
CA ALA A 744 -1.61 -20.98 -7.12
C ALA A 744 -1.20 -19.58 -6.64
N ALA A 745 0.03 -19.43 -6.14
CA ALA A 745 0.61 -18.14 -5.73
C ALA A 745 0.80 -17.16 -6.91
N ARG A 746 1.01 -17.67 -8.14
CA ARG A 746 1.11 -16.84 -9.37
C ARG A 746 -0.23 -16.25 -9.80
N VAL A 747 -1.34 -16.82 -9.37
CA VAL A 747 -2.67 -16.31 -9.69
C VAL A 747 -3.02 -15.16 -8.74
N PRO A 748 -3.45 -13.99 -9.26
CA PRO A 748 -3.83 -12.86 -8.41
C PRO A 748 -4.94 -13.21 -7.43
N ARG A 749 -4.87 -12.69 -6.20
CA ARG A 749 -5.86 -12.93 -5.13
C ARG A 749 -7.30 -12.66 -5.58
N MET A 750 -7.50 -11.62 -6.38
CA MET A 750 -8.79 -11.21 -6.95
C MET A 750 -9.51 -12.34 -7.71
N VAL A 751 -8.76 -13.13 -8.47
CA VAL A 751 -9.29 -14.29 -9.20
C VAL A 751 -9.75 -15.37 -8.21
N TRP A 752 -8.97 -15.59 -7.14
CA TRP A 752 -9.33 -16.54 -6.09
C TRP A 752 -10.54 -16.07 -5.26
N ASN A 753 -10.65 -14.77 -4.95
CA ASN A 753 -11.82 -14.21 -4.28
C ASN A 753 -13.09 -14.40 -5.13
N SER A 754 -13.01 -14.09 -6.43
CA SER A 754 -14.11 -14.30 -7.37
C SER A 754 -14.52 -15.78 -7.46
N PHE A 755 -13.54 -16.68 -7.53
CA PHE A 755 -13.77 -18.12 -7.50
C PHE A 755 -14.43 -18.57 -6.19
N ALA A 756 -13.95 -18.08 -5.05
CA ALA A 756 -14.52 -18.37 -3.73
C ALA A 756 -16.00 -17.98 -3.66
N VAL A 757 -16.34 -16.75 -4.11
CA VAL A 757 -17.72 -16.26 -4.15
C VAL A 757 -18.62 -17.17 -4.98
N ILE A 758 -18.19 -17.56 -6.18
CA ILE A 758 -18.97 -18.44 -7.04
C ILE A 758 -19.23 -19.78 -6.35
N VAL A 759 -18.21 -20.38 -5.75
CA VAL A 759 -18.33 -21.68 -5.08
C VAL A 759 -19.31 -21.63 -3.91
N TYR A 760 -19.13 -20.70 -2.96
CA TYR A 760 -20.03 -20.65 -1.81
C TYR A 760 -21.44 -20.22 -2.20
N THR A 761 -21.62 -19.42 -3.26
CA THR A 761 -22.94 -19.01 -3.77
C THR A 761 -23.70 -20.20 -4.34
N ILE A 762 -23.02 -21.08 -5.08
CA ILE A 762 -23.62 -22.33 -5.58
C ILE A 762 -24.02 -23.22 -4.40
N CYS A 763 -23.11 -23.42 -3.44
CA CYS A 763 -23.41 -24.19 -2.24
C CYS A 763 -24.58 -23.59 -1.45
N ALA A 764 -24.66 -22.27 -1.32
CA ALA A 764 -25.75 -21.57 -0.64
C ALA A 764 -27.10 -21.80 -1.33
N CYS A 765 -27.13 -21.75 -2.66
CA CYS A 765 -28.34 -22.00 -3.43
C CYS A 765 -28.87 -23.43 -3.22
N LEU A 766 -27.98 -24.41 -3.04
CA LEU A 766 -28.32 -25.81 -2.79
C LEU A 766 -28.70 -26.06 -1.32
N GLY A 767 -27.99 -25.45 -0.37
CA GLY A 767 -28.12 -25.67 1.08
C GLY A 767 -29.16 -24.79 1.78
N LYS A 768 -29.81 -23.84 1.09
CA LYS A 768 -30.70 -22.82 1.68
C LYS A 768 -31.85 -23.33 2.58
N ASN A 769 -32.24 -24.61 2.45
CA ASN A 769 -33.33 -25.21 3.22
C ASN A 769 -32.85 -26.02 4.44
N HIS A 770 -31.54 -26.25 4.58
CA HIS A 770 -30.95 -27.14 5.59
C HIS A 770 -30.05 -26.37 6.57
N LEU A 771 -30.39 -25.10 6.86
CA LEU A 771 -29.47 -24.20 7.55
C LEU A 771 -29.08 -24.68 8.96
N TYR A 772 -30.00 -25.27 9.73
CA TYR A 772 -29.67 -25.79 11.07
C TYR A 772 -28.77 -27.03 11.04
N GLU A 773 -29.06 -27.99 10.16
CA GLU A 773 -28.21 -29.17 9.93
C GLU A 773 -26.79 -28.73 9.49
N ILE A 774 -26.73 -27.75 8.59
CA ILE A 774 -25.45 -27.15 8.17
C ILE A 774 -24.73 -26.55 9.39
N PHE A 775 -25.40 -25.76 10.24
CA PHE A 775 -24.75 -25.18 11.41
C PHE A 775 -24.20 -26.24 12.37
N GLU A 776 -24.96 -27.28 12.68
CA GLU A 776 -24.53 -28.34 13.59
C GLU A 776 -23.31 -29.10 13.03
N ASP A 777 -23.44 -29.64 11.82
CA ASP A 777 -22.40 -30.46 11.19
C ASP A 777 -21.14 -29.66 10.84
N PHE A 778 -21.33 -28.46 10.29
CA PHE A 778 -20.23 -27.65 9.78
C PHE A 778 -19.48 -26.98 10.93
N LEU A 779 -20.15 -26.31 11.87
CA LEU A 779 -19.47 -25.59 12.96
C LEU A 779 -18.60 -26.55 13.78
N ALA A 780 -19.14 -27.71 14.15
CA ALA A 780 -18.39 -28.70 14.92
C ALA A 780 -17.13 -29.18 14.16
N LEU A 781 -17.27 -29.52 12.88
CA LEU A 781 -16.15 -29.95 12.05
C LEU A 781 -15.03 -28.90 11.97
N MET A 782 -15.41 -27.61 11.88
CA MET A 782 -14.44 -26.50 11.87
C MET A 782 -13.67 -26.41 13.18
N GLY A 783 -14.38 -26.49 14.31
CA GLY A 783 -13.76 -26.42 15.63
C GLY A 783 -12.78 -27.56 15.87
N TYR A 784 -13.13 -28.79 15.46
CA TYR A 784 -12.28 -29.95 15.73
C TYR A 784 -10.86 -29.74 15.24
N TRP A 785 -10.70 -29.45 13.96
CA TRP A 785 -9.37 -29.34 13.39
C TRP A 785 -8.67 -28.04 13.81
N SER A 786 -9.41 -26.92 13.94
CA SER A 786 -8.81 -25.63 14.28
C SER A 786 -8.25 -25.67 15.70
N CYS A 787 -9.00 -26.22 16.66
CA CYS A 787 -8.55 -26.35 18.04
C CYS A 787 -7.44 -27.40 18.19
N ILE A 788 -7.50 -28.52 17.46
CA ILE A 788 -6.41 -29.51 17.41
C ILE A 788 -5.13 -28.86 16.87
N TRP A 789 -5.24 -28.10 15.78
CA TRP A 789 -4.11 -27.39 15.18
C TRP A 789 -3.52 -26.36 16.15
N VAL A 790 -4.35 -25.53 16.78
CA VAL A 790 -3.90 -24.54 17.76
C VAL A 790 -3.26 -25.21 18.98
N ALA A 791 -3.81 -26.33 19.45
CA ALA A 791 -3.22 -27.10 20.55
C ALA A 791 -1.82 -27.67 20.22
N ALA A 792 -1.56 -27.94 18.94
CA ALA A 792 -0.26 -28.37 18.43
C ALA A 792 0.61 -27.21 17.88
N HIS A 793 0.18 -25.95 18.06
CA HIS A 793 0.84 -24.79 17.46
C HIS A 793 1.94 -24.23 18.36
N LEU A 794 3.18 -24.66 18.14
CA LEU A 794 4.38 -24.14 18.81
C LEU A 794 5.47 -23.84 17.77
N PRO A 795 5.54 -22.61 17.22
CA PRO A 795 6.57 -22.26 16.24
C PRO A 795 7.93 -22.04 16.94
N ASP A 796 9.01 -22.53 16.33
CA ASP A 796 10.39 -22.39 16.84
C ASP A 796 10.97 -20.99 16.57
N GLU A 797 11.40 -20.72 15.33
CA GLU A 797 11.91 -19.41 14.88
C GLU A 797 11.15 -18.92 13.63
N LEU A 798 10.70 -17.66 13.65
CA LEU A 798 9.93 -17.04 12.56
C LEU A 798 10.84 -16.41 11.48
N ASN A 799 11.82 -17.19 11.04
CA ASN A 799 12.79 -16.82 9.99
C ASN A 799 12.55 -17.68 8.73
N ASP A 800 12.88 -17.20 7.54
CA ASP A 800 12.86 -18.00 6.30
C ASP A 800 11.51 -18.72 5.95
N TRP A 801 10.42 -17.96 5.80
CA TRP A 801 9.05 -18.48 5.59
C TRP A 801 8.81 -19.29 4.29
N ASN A 802 9.70 -19.18 3.31
CA ASN A 802 9.54 -19.78 1.98
C ASN A 802 10.67 -20.75 1.60
N ASP A 803 11.56 -21.10 2.53
CA ASP A 803 12.64 -22.06 2.29
C ASP A 803 12.29 -23.44 2.86
N ARG A 804 12.04 -24.41 1.96
CA ARG A 804 11.72 -25.79 2.33
C ARG A 804 12.83 -26.48 3.14
N THR A 805 14.08 -26.04 3.00
CA THR A 805 15.22 -26.68 3.65
C THR A 805 15.39 -26.26 5.10
N LYS A 806 14.85 -25.11 5.48
CA LYS A 806 14.93 -24.56 6.84
C LYS A 806 13.67 -24.81 7.66
N LEU A 807 12.53 -25.06 7.00
CA LEU A 807 11.28 -25.40 7.65
C LEU A 807 11.25 -26.86 8.15
N PRO A 808 10.47 -27.15 9.22
CA PRO A 808 10.32 -28.50 9.72
C PRO A 808 9.70 -29.42 8.67
N VAL A 809 9.99 -30.72 8.76
CA VAL A 809 9.37 -31.73 7.88
C VAL A 809 7.88 -31.87 8.24
N GLY A 810 7.55 -31.75 9.52
CA GLY A 810 6.18 -31.69 10.02
C GLY A 810 5.55 -33.05 10.28
N LEU A 811 6.35 -34.11 10.36
CA LEU A 811 5.85 -35.47 10.65
C LEU A 811 5.28 -35.56 12.06
N ALA A 812 5.92 -34.90 13.03
CA ALA A 812 5.42 -34.87 14.41
C ALA A 812 4.05 -34.19 14.49
N ALA A 813 3.93 -33.02 13.86
CA ALA A 813 2.70 -32.25 13.80
C ALA A 813 1.58 -33.02 13.08
N LEU A 814 1.88 -33.64 11.93
CA LEU A 814 0.91 -34.43 11.17
C LEU A 814 0.39 -35.64 11.96
N VAL A 815 1.28 -36.37 12.65
CA VAL A 815 0.89 -37.53 13.46
C VAL A 815 0.05 -37.09 14.67
N ALA A 816 0.45 -36.04 15.38
CA ALA A 816 -0.33 -35.50 16.49
C ALA A 816 -1.71 -34.99 16.02
N PHE A 817 -1.76 -34.32 14.86
CA PHE A 817 -2.99 -33.86 14.22
C PHE A 817 -3.92 -35.04 13.86
N ALA A 818 -3.37 -36.12 13.29
CA ALA A 818 -4.15 -37.32 12.97
C ALA A 818 -4.68 -38.03 14.23
N ILE A 819 -3.88 -38.13 15.29
CA ILE A 819 -4.32 -38.69 16.58
C ILE A 819 -5.43 -37.84 17.20
N GLY A 820 -5.30 -36.51 17.15
CA GLY A 820 -6.35 -35.58 17.56
C GLY A 820 -7.65 -35.81 16.79
N TRP A 821 -7.57 -35.97 15.46
CA TRP A 821 -8.73 -36.25 14.62
C TRP A 821 -9.41 -37.58 14.96
N VAL A 822 -8.65 -38.64 15.22
CA VAL A 822 -9.22 -39.91 15.70
C VAL A 822 -9.97 -39.70 17.01
N GLY A 823 -9.41 -38.91 17.93
CA GLY A 823 -10.08 -38.51 19.17
C GLY A 823 -11.39 -37.76 18.94
N ALA A 824 -11.37 -36.79 18.02
CA ALA A 824 -12.57 -36.04 17.64
C ALA A 824 -13.65 -36.94 17.03
N VAL A 825 -13.27 -37.86 16.13
CA VAL A 825 -14.21 -38.81 15.49
C VAL A 825 -14.87 -39.73 16.50
N VAL A 826 -14.14 -40.18 17.52
CA VAL A 826 -14.69 -41.06 18.53
C VAL A 826 -15.72 -40.35 19.44
N GLY A 827 -15.58 -39.03 19.61
CA GLY A 827 -16.42 -38.21 20.48
C GLY A 827 -17.37 -37.24 19.76
N MET A 828 -17.44 -37.24 18.43
CA MET A 828 -18.32 -36.34 17.68
C MET A 828 -19.77 -36.81 17.74
N ASP A 829 -20.70 -35.87 17.68
CA ASP A 829 -22.14 -36.13 17.57
C ASP A 829 -22.70 -35.26 16.45
N GLN A 830 -22.77 -35.84 15.25
CA GLN A 830 -23.16 -35.14 14.01
C GLN A 830 -24.30 -35.89 13.33
N VAL A 831 -25.08 -35.20 12.49
CA VAL A 831 -26.28 -35.76 11.84
C VAL A 831 -25.93 -37.00 11.01
N TYR A 832 -24.74 -37.01 10.38
CA TYR A 832 -24.27 -38.11 9.54
C TYR A 832 -23.51 -39.22 10.29
N PHE A 833 -23.00 -38.95 11.50
CA PHE A 833 -22.20 -39.90 12.27
C PHE A 833 -22.15 -39.53 13.75
N VAL A 834 -22.47 -40.49 14.60
CA VAL A 834 -22.32 -40.38 16.05
C VAL A 834 -21.19 -41.30 16.50
N GLY A 835 -20.22 -40.73 17.22
CA GLY A 835 -19.07 -41.45 17.73
C GLY A 835 -19.45 -42.40 18.88
N PRO A 836 -18.77 -43.54 19.03
CA PRO A 836 -19.12 -44.56 20.03
C PRO A 836 -18.98 -44.07 21.48
N VAL A 837 -18.25 -42.97 21.74
CA VAL A 837 -18.18 -42.35 23.07
C VAL A 837 -19.26 -41.29 23.25
N ALA A 838 -19.66 -40.60 22.17
CA ALA A 838 -20.76 -39.65 22.19
C ALA A 838 -22.11 -40.34 22.47
N GLU A 839 -22.35 -41.52 21.86
CA GLU A 839 -23.57 -42.33 22.07
C GLU A 839 -23.78 -42.77 23.53
N LEU A 840 -22.70 -42.80 24.34
CA LEU A 840 -22.79 -43.22 25.74
C LEU A 840 -23.33 -42.12 26.66
N ILE A 841 -23.48 -40.88 26.18
CA ILE A 841 -23.83 -39.71 26.97
C ILE A 841 -25.21 -39.19 26.59
N GLY A 842 -26.23 -39.59 27.37
CA GLY A 842 -27.60 -39.14 27.16
C GLY A 842 -28.33 -39.93 26.07
N ASP A 843 -29.60 -39.58 25.84
CA ASP A 843 -30.42 -40.25 24.83
C ASP A 843 -30.20 -39.64 23.43
N SER A 844 -29.70 -38.39 23.37
CA SER A 844 -29.41 -37.64 22.14
C SER A 844 -27.97 -37.77 21.63
N GLY A 845 -27.03 -38.23 22.45
CA GLY A 845 -25.60 -38.09 22.18
C GLY A 845 -25.06 -36.73 22.63
N ALA A 846 -23.76 -36.66 22.94
CA ALA A 846 -23.08 -35.42 23.31
C ALA A 846 -21.88 -35.17 22.40
N ASP A 847 -21.82 -33.99 21.78
CA ASP A 847 -20.64 -33.60 21.00
C ASP A 847 -19.49 -33.24 21.93
N ILE A 848 -18.62 -34.22 22.15
CA ILE A 848 -17.42 -34.09 22.96
C ILE A 848 -16.13 -34.28 22.15
N GLY A 849 -16.19 -34.15 20.83
CA GLY A 849 -15.04 -34.37 19.95
C GLY A 849 -13.84 -33.49 20.30
N LEU A 850 -14.10 -32.22 20.65
CA LEU A 850 -13.07 -31.27 21.07
C LEU A 850 -12.38 -31.63 22.39
N TYR A 851 -13.14 -32.15 23.36
CA TYR A 851 -12.63 -32.47 24.70
C TYR A 851 -11.69 -33.68 24.67
N ILE A 852 -11.80 -34.53 23.65
CA ILE A 852 -10.92 -35.68 23.45
C ILE A 852 -9.80 -35.32 22.47
N GLY A 853 -10.14 -34.74 21.32
CA GLY A 853 -9.19 -34.47 20.24
C GLY A 853 -8.08 -33.49 20.64
N CYS A 854 -8.43 -32.36 21.28
CA CYS A 854 -7.46 -31.32 21.61
C CYS A 854 -6.43 -31.76 22.66
N PRO A 855 -6.82 -32.38 23.80
CA PRO A 855 -5.84 -32.89 24.76
C PRO A 855 -4.96 -33.99 24.18
N LEU A 856 -5.49 -34.89 23.34
CA LEU A 856 -4.68 -35.92 22.69
C LEU A 856 -3.62 -35.31 21.78
N ALA A 857 -3.96 -34.30 20.98
CA ALA A 857 -2.98 -33.58 20.16
C ALA A 857 -1.95 -32.84 21.02
N ALA A 858 -2.38 -32.13 22.06
CA ALA A 858 -1.51 -31.40 22.98
C ALA A 858 -0.52 -32.32 23.74
N LEU A 859 -0.94 -33.52 24.12
CA LEU A 859 -0.11 -34.48 24.84
C LEU A 859 0.86 -35.23 23.91
N THR A 860 0.45 -35.51 22.68
CA THR A 860 1.26 -36.28 21.73
C THR A 860 2.26 -35.42 20.95
N PHE A 861 1.96 -34.14 20.71
CA PHE A 861 2.82 -33.27 19.92
C PHE A 861 4.23 -33.04 20.53
N PRO A 862 4.39 -32.63 21.81
CA PRO A 862 5.72 -32.36 22.38
C PRO A 862 6.71 -33.54 22.32
N PRO A 863 6.36 -34.80 22.70
CA PRO A 863 7.29 -35.92 22.60
C PRO A 863 7.60 -36.29 21.14
N LEU A 864 6.64 -36.17 20.22
CA LEU A 864 6.88 -36.40 18.80
C LEU A 864 7.79 -35.32 18.19
N ARG A 865 7.61 -34.05 18.57
CA ARG A 865 8.46 -32.94 18.11
C ARG A 865 9.88 -33.09 18.62
N TRP A 866 10.07 -33.52 19.87
CA TRP A 866 11.39 -33.84 20.41
C TRP A 866 12.09 -34.96 19.62
N LEU A 867 11.37 -36.01 19.24
CA LEU A 867 11.91 -37.09 18.39
C LEU A 867 12.29 -36.57 17.00
N GLU A 868 11.44 -35.76 16.37
CA GLU A 868 11.70 -35.15 15.06
C GLU A 868 12.98 -34.30 15.10
N LEU A 869 13.11 -33.40 16.07
CA LEU A 869 14.31 -32.59 16.26
C LEU A 869 15.56 -33.45 16.51
N LYS A 870 15.45 -34.54 17.28
CA LYS A 870 16.58 -35.41 17.61
C LYS A 870 17.10 -36.22 16.42
N TYR A 871 16.23 -36.71 15.54
CA TYR A 871 16.60 -37.62 14.46
C TYR A 871 16.73 -36.95 13.09
N ILE A 872 15.98 -35.86 12.85
CA ILE A 872 15.93 -35.15 11.56
C ILE A 872 16.67 -33.80 11.63
N GLY A 873 16.83 -33.24 12.84
CA GLY A 873 17.61 -32.01 13.07
C GLY A 873 16.87 -30.71 12.72
N ARG A 874 15.59 -30.77 12.35
CA ARG A 874 14.72 -29.62 12.05
C ARG A 874 13.24 -29.96 12.23
#